data_AF-A0A0G2ECG2-F1
#
_entry.id   AF-A0A0G2ECG2-F1
#
_cell.length_a   1.000
_cell.length_b   1.000
_cell.length_c   1.000
_cell.angle_alpha   90.00
_cell.angle_beta   90.00
_cell.angle_gamma   90.00
#
_symmetry.space_group_name_H-M   'P 1'
#
loop_
_entity.id
_entity.type
_entity.pdbx_description
1 polymer ?
#
loop_
_entity_poly.entity_id
_entity_poly.type
_entity_poly.pdbx_seq_one_letter_code
_entity_poly.pdbx_strand_id
1 'polypeptide(L)'
;MTDTVITKHVQNIRVPDTVARDRTKHNLTLKEQNSKIDKLSKENFDLKLKIHFLDQALQNRSDEGVKDMISKNVQLQTDLATEKKENQSLRRKVRELERKLKAQEEGMAAAKEKTTGSDDERGEGFNGQEEGLAKEVEKRRMAEYVKSMGDRKNSEPSAGVEEAMEMWKDLLEAETARREQADDDAERLRDEIRRLKSEREQPSQQAPNIRHSHNMSRGSRMSFGRSQSGSDGTTDNRAGTSASSVTLVDQLKHENAELRRDLGAQTSMLVSRNRERERLQQEIEDLKLSVRRGAGGSIVGDSIFERSISRANNHRPSSRSSAVTRTNDMDDAERDEYEQRQAELRDQIAELKMTNQELEKQLNNTLDELERTEENMRQLDRENANLIEDVRSIQNERDDILRSLEQKEGEFDSLREEAEDEIDGYEQELHQKEQDLERLINDLENRNEDFEALQQEMRNVSESLVMLEDDRNASQRRIQQLEQELEDANQELESLDQKLHEAQQKIERFEVQQESNQSEITFLREEQEGDKIRIGDLEAALNAAQMNIQEERERYKDLEDRGSEEIKQREALGSQEKEQWQKAFDDQNAQNTKAREEIRRLRKELAFKEAEATNWKQRLDDLETSLRDALGSLDGTKSSLLKDVGKLQRDLDETMMDLDHARSELADKERTLRNRDTLLESTSLESRKLADMLDKERQLRMQEKRQFEQSQRKDQSNTRTIQSYETRISELETSRSQDRRRINQLEAQYKEQLLERNNLLLALWNRLSTLCGTDWAQRNSMVNGELPTLEVIGRSLPGFSKNVLAAIKMVEGIIGGFKVRIRGIEKDLWKEYQTIEHKLDVKVKHLDGLEKTIRSGSMGMIRNETLNNEISRLKSENKHLKADLNLSRQGTRSSGDSGDRHHHHPPPQSSRGPQHRSVSGPQGISNVNRHSIASTLLRHNSSADLLQHNHSSSSSSPYENNPPTSNPAPATPAVQPTEQRWIGRLKELERRLKAEREARLLDRKGARQRLQEGKAENEELKNMLEREKDRAESNGGGSGRSSPSHAAFPTIGTR
;
A
#
# COMPACT_ATOMS: atom_id res chain seq x y z
N MET A 1 20.23 -41.31 -45.94
CA MET A 1 20.63 -42.73 -45.74
C MET A 1 20.33 -43.23 -44.32
N THR A 2 19.70 -42.45 -43.44
CA THR A 2 19.40 -42.81 -42.04
C THR A 2 18.12 -43.62 -41.88
N ASP A 3 17.04 -43.29 -42.60
CA ASP A 3 15.74 -43.96 -42.45
C ASP A 3 15.78 -45.48 -42.72
N THR A 4 16.56 -45.91 -43.73
CA THR A 4 16.68 -47.32 -44.12
C THR A 4 17.44 -48.20 -43.12
N VAL A 5 18.19 -47.60 -42.18
CA VAL A 5 18.88 -48.34 -41.11
C VAL A 5 17.92 -48.62 -39.95
N ILE A 6 17.06 -47.65 -39.63
CA ILE A 6 16.06 -47.77 -38.57
C ILE A 6 15.00 -48.83 -38.95
N THR A 7 14.50 -48.84 -40.19
CA THR A 7 13.53 -49.86 -40.63
C THR A 7 14.09 -51.29 -40.56
N LYS A 8 15.39 -51.47 -40.85
CA LYS A 8 16.06 -52.78 -40.78
C LYS A 8 16.32 -53.25 -39.34
N HIS A 9 16.54 -52.35 -38.38
CA HIS A 9 16.72 -52.75 -36.98
C HIS A 9 15.41 -53.19 -36.31
N VAL A 10 14.26 -52.60 -36.68
CA VAL A 10 12.96 -53.00 -36.13
C VAL A 10 12.54 -54.40 -36.59
N GLN A 11 12.91 -54.82 -37.80
CA GLN A 11 12.57 -56.17 -38.32
C GLN A 11 13.32 -57.34 -37.68
N ASN A 12 14.42 -57.08 -36.96
CA ASN A 12 15.26 -58.13 -36.34
C ASN A 12 15.00 -58.38 -34.85
N ILE A 13 14.01 -57.71 -34.24
CA ILE A 13 13.62 -57.97 -32.84
C ILE A 13 12.77 -59.25 -32.78
N ARG A 14 13.45 -60.40 -32.64
CA ARG A 14 12.80 -61.69 -32.43
C ARG A 14 12.28 -61.77 -30.99
N VAL A 15 10.98 -61.49 -30.81
CA VAL A 15 10.29 -61.64 -29.52
C VAL A 15 10.40 -63.10 -29.05
N PRO A 16 10.86 -63.38 -27.80
CA PRO A 16 10.93 -64.74 -27.30
C PRO A 16 9.55 -65.40 -27.20
N ASP A 17 9.43 -66.64 -27.71
CA ASP A 17 8.17 -67.42 -27.72
C ASP A 17 7.60 -67.73 -26.32
N THR A 18 8.34 -67.44 -25.25
CA THR A 18 7.86 -67.52 -23.86
C THR A 18 6.72 -66.55 -23.56
N VAL A 19 6.67 -65.38 -24.21
CA VAL A 19 5.62 -64.37 -23.98
C VAL A 19 4.27 -64.78 -24.61
N ALA A 20 4.27 -65.69 -25.58
CA ALA A 20 3.07 -66.11 -26.30
C ALA A 20 2.21 -67.16 -25.55
N ARG A 21 2.75 -67.87 -24.55
CA ARG A 21 2.07 -69.02 -23.92
C ARG A 21 1.10 -68.69 -22.78
N ASP A 22 1.26 -67.57 -22.08
CA ASP A 22 0.37 -67.20 -20.95
C ASP A 22 -0.95 -66.55 -21.38
N ARG A 23 -1.16 -66.33 -22.68
CA ARG A 23 -2.29 -65.54 -23.19
C ARG A 23 -3.67 -66.21 -23.16
N THR A 24 -3.81 -67.44 -22.66
CA THR A 24 -4.99 -68.28 -22.96
C THR A 24 -5.79 -68.83 -21.76
N LYS A 25 -5.51 -68.47 -20.49
CA LYS A 25 -6.24 -69.09 -19.35
C LYS A 25 -6.77 -68.22 -18.21
N HIS A 26 -6.58 -66.91 -18.18
CA HIS A 26 -7.28 -66.03 -17.23
C HIS A 26 -7.93 -64.82 -17.91
N ASN A 27 -9.27 -64.81 -17.94
CA ASN A 27 -10.06 -63.63 -18.25
C ASN A 27 -9.97 -62.66 -17.06
N LEU A 28 -8.95 -61.81 -17.06
CA LEU A 28 -8.81 -60.69 -16.12
C LEU A 28 -10.11 -59.88 -16.12
N THR A 29 -10.64 -59.59 -14.94
CA THR A 29 -11.83 -58.73 -14.79
C THR A 29 -11.51 -57.32 -15.30
N LEU A 30 -12.54 -56.56 -15.73
CA LEU A 30 -12.34 -55.17 -16.20
C LEU A 30 -11.59 -54.28 -15.19
N LYS A 31 -11.74 -54.55 -13.89
CA LYS A 31 -11.02 -53.85 -12.82
C LYS A 31 -9.52 -54.18 -12.80
N GLU A 32 -9.16 -55.44 -13.03
CA GLU A 32 -7.75 -55.86 -13.14
C GLU A 32 -7.13 -55.41 -14.47
N GLN A 33 -7.91 -55.39 -15.56
CA GLN A 33 -7.49 -54.81 -16.83
C GLN A 33 -7.19 -53.31 -16.68
N ASN A 34 -8.10 -52.53 -16.09
CA ASN A 34 -7.86 -51.11 -15.79
C ASN A 34 -6.65 -50.92 -14.87
N SER A 35 -6.54 -51.68 -13.76
CA SER A 35 -5.37 -51.58 -12.87
C SER A 35 -4.05 -51.89 -13.58
N LYS A 36 -4.05 -52.77 -14.59
CA LYS A 36 -2.87 -53.03 -15.43
C LYS A 36 -2.61 -51.94 -16.47
N ILE A 37 -3.65 -51.32 -17.02
CA ILE A 37 -3.56 -50.13 -17.88
C ILE A 37 -3.01 -48.94 -17.08
N ASP A 38 -3.45 -48.72 -15.85
CA ASP A 38 -2.96 -47.65 -14.97
C ASP A 38 -1.48 -47.84 -14.62
N LYS A 39 -1.07 -49.07 -14.28
CA LYS A 39 0.34 -49.41 -14.06
C LYS A 39 1.19 -49.18 -15.31
N LEU A 40 0.76 -49.67 -16.46
CA LEU A 40 1.46 -49.46 -17.73
C LEU A 40 1.49 -47.98 -18.15
N SER A 41 0.44 -47.21 -17.84
CA SER A 41 0.40 -45.77 -18.10
C SER A 41 1.37 -44.99 -17.21
N LYS A 42 1.48 -45.38 -15.93
CA LYS A 42 2.45 -44.84 -14.99
C LYS A 42 3.88 -45.21 -15.39
N GLU A 43 4.15 -46.47 -15.70
CA GLU A 43 5.44 -46.93 -16.22
C GLU A 43 5.82 -46.20 -17.52
N ASN A 44 4.85 -45.95 -18.42
CA ASN A 44 5.08 -45.16 -19.65
C ASN A 44 5.38 -43.69 -19.36
N PHE A 45 4.75 -43.10 -18.35
CA PHE A 45 5.04 -41.73 -17.90
C PHE A 45 6.43 -41.63 -17.24
N ASP A 46 6.76 -42.55 -16.34
CA ASP A 46 8.07 -42.61 -15.68
C ASP A 46 9.21 -42.85 -16.71
N LEU A 47 8.97 -43.66 -17.74
CA LEU A 47 9.88 -43.84 -18.88
C LEU A 47 10.02 -42.56 -19.71
N LYS A 48 8.94 -41.84 -20.02
CA LYS A 48 8.99 -40.54 -20.72
C LYS A 48 9.79 -39.51 -19.92
N LEU A 49 9.58 -39.45 -18.60
CA LEU A 49 10.30 -38.55 -17.72
C LEU A 49 11.80 -38.89 -17.70
N LYS A 50 12.15 -40.18 -17.68
CA LYS A 50 13.54 -40.64 -17.73
C LYS A 50 14.21 -40.39 -19.07
N ILE A 51 13.48 -40.56 -20.19
CA ILE A 51 13.95 -40.17 -21.53
C ILE A 51 14.21 -38.66 -21.58
N HIS A 52 13.27 -37.82 -21.10
CA HIS A 52 13.46 -36.36 -21.07
C HIS A 52 14.72 -35.94 -20.29
N PHE A 53 14.96 -36.52 -19.11
CA PHE A 53 16.19 -36.21 -18.35
C PHE A 53 17.46 -36.78 -18.98
N LEU A 54 17.38 -37.92 -19.69
CA LEU A 54 18.51 -38.46 -20.45
C LEU A 54 18.81 -37.59 -21.69
N ASP A 55 17.80 -37.13 -22.42
CA ASP A 55 17.93 -36.19 -23.52
C ASP A 55 18.49 -34.85 -23.03
N GLN A 56 18.01 -34.32 -21.90
CA GLN A 56 18.55 -33.09 -21.31
C GLN A 56 20.02 -33.26 -20.85
N ALA A 57 20.38 -34.41 -20.29
CA ALA A 57 21.76 -34.73 -19.93
C ALA A 57 22.66 -34.93 -21.15
N LEU A 58 22.14 -35.52 -22.23
CA LEU A 58 22.81 -35.66 -23.52
C LEU A 58 22.97 -34.31 -24.22
N GLN A 59 21.97 -33.43 -24.18
CA GLN A 59 22.04 -32.07 -24.73
C GLN A 59 23.14 -31.26 -24.01
N ASN A 60 23.18 -31.33 -22.68
CA ASN A 60 24.19 -30.63 -21.86
C ASN A 60 25.61 -31.22 -22.01
N ARG A 61 25.74 -32.51 -22.36
CA ARG A 61 27.01 -33.18 -22.66
C ARG A 61 27.39 -33.21 -24.14
N SER A 62 26.49 -32.79 -25.03
CA SER A 62 26.75 -32.75 -26.47
C SER A 62 27.87 -31.75 -26.77
N ASP A 63 28.62 -31.97 -27.85
CA ASP A 63 29.70 -31.06 -28.25
C ASP A 63 29.20 -29.62 -28.46
N GLU A 64 27.92 -29.44 -28.81
CA GLU A 64 27.26 -28.14 -28.95
C GLU A 64 26.92 -27.50 -27.59
N GLY A 65 26.37 -28.28 -26.64
CA GLY A 65 26.14 -27.82 -25.26
C GLY A 65 27.43 -27.50 -24.50
N VAL A 66 28.49 -28.28 -24.72
CA VAL A 66 29.83 -28.02 -24.18
C VAL A 66 30.44 -26.76 -24.82
N LYS A 67 30.29 -26.57 -26.13
CA LYS A 67 30.72 -25.36 -26.85
C LYS A 67 29.97 -24.12 -26.36
N ASP A 68 28.68 -24.22 -26.08
CA ASP A 68 27.88 -23.13 -25.49
C ASP A 68 28.30 -22.80 -24.05
N MET A 69 28.61 -23.81 -23.23
CA MET A 69 29.19 -23.57 -21.89
C MET A 69 30.58 -22.93 -21.97
N ILE A 70 31.43 -23.34 -22.92
CA ILE A 70 32.75 -22.73 -23.14
C ILE A 70 32.57 -21.29 -23.61
N SER A 71 31.67 -21.03 -24.57
CA SER A 71 31.35 -19.68 -25.05
C SER A 71 30.85 -18.77 -23.92
N LYS A 72 29.95 -19.28 -23.06
CA LYS A 72 29.51 -18.56 -21.84
C LYS A 72 30.63 -18.33 -20.84
N ASN A 73 31.54 -19.28 -20.64
CA ASN A 73 32.71 -19.09 -19.77
C ASN A 73 33.68 -18.05 -20.33
N VAL A 74 33.92 -18.04 -21.64
CA VAL A 74 34.74 -17.02 -22.32
C VAL A 74 34.07 -15.66 -22.22
N GLN A 75 32.75 -15.57 -22.41
CA GLN A 75 32.00 -14.33 -22.22
C GLN A 75 32.12 -13.84 -20.78
N LEU A 76 31.85 -14.68 -19.78
CA LEU A 76 31.96 -14.32 -18.35
C LEU A 76 33.40 -13.94 -17.94
N GLN A 77 34.44 -14.57 -18.51
CA GLN A 77 35.83 -14.15 -18.31
C GLN A 77 36.13 -12.79 -18.96
N THR A 78 35.53 -12.52 -20.13
CA THR A 78 35.65 -11.22 -20.81
C THR A 78 34.96 -10.12 -20.01
N ASP A 79 33.73 -10.38 -19.56
CA ASP A 79 32.92 -9.46 -18.73
C ASP A 79 33.60 -9.20 -17.37
N LEU A 80 34.18 -10.23 -16.73
CA LEU A 80 34.98 -10.09 -15.52
C LEU A 80 36.26 -9.27 -15.75
N ALA A 81 36.86 -9.34 -16.95
CA ALA A 81 38.03 -8.56 -17.31
C ALA A 81 37.68 -7.09 -17.62
N THR A 82 36.53 -6.82 -18.26
CA THR A 82 36.03 -5.46 -18.46
C THR A 82 35.63 -4.83 -17.12
N GLU A 83 34.90 -5.54 -16.27
CA GLU A 83 34.56 -5.10 -14.90
C GLU A 83 35.80 -4.78 -14.07
N LYS A 84 36.84 -5.64 -14.08
CA LYS A 84 38.11 -5.33 -13.39
C LYS A 84 38.80 -4.07 -13.94
N LYS A 85 38.75 -3.85 -15.26
CA LYS A 85 39.31 -2.67 -15.93
C LYS A 85 38.50 -1.40 -15.60
N GLU A 86 37.19 -1.50 -15.54
CA GLU A 86 36.29 -0.41 -15.17
C GLU A 86 36.38 -0.08 -13.69
N ASN A 87 36.42 -1.08 -12.79
CA ASN A 87 36.68 -0.88 -11.37
C ASN A 87 38.05 -0.20 -11.14
N GLN A 88 39.09 -0.58 -11.91
CA GLN A 88 40.38 0.10 -11.86
C GLN A 88 40.31 1.55 -12.42
N SER A 89 39.50 1.80 -13.45
CA SER A 89 39.24 3.13 -14.01
C SER A 89 38.49 4.03 -13.01
N LEU A 90 37.43 3.50 -12.38
CA LEU A 90 36.67 4.15 -11.31
C LEU A 90 37.57 4.45 -10.11
N ARG A 91 38.40 3.51 -9.66
CA ARG A 91 39.40 3.76 -8.60
C ARG A 91 40.47 4.80 -8.99
N ARG A 92 40.71 5.07 -10.28
CA ARG A 92 41.56 6.19 -10.74
C ARG A 92 40.77 7.50 -10.74
N LYS A 93 39.53 7.51 -11.24
CA LYS A 93 38.62 8.66 -11.19
C LYS A 93 38.35 9.12 -9.76
N VAL A 94 38.09 8.19 -8.82
CA VAL A 94 37.94 8.49 -7.39
C VAL A 94 39.19 9.20 -6.85
N ARG A 95 40.40 8.66 -7.07
CA ARG A 95 41.65 9.32 -6.67
C ARG A 95 41.93 10.65 -7.37
N GLU A 96 41.42 10.85 -8.57
CA GLU A 96 41.49 12.13 -9.28
C GLU A 96 40.50 13.15 -8.71
N LEU A 97 39.29 12.71 -8.36
CA LEU A 97 38.26 13.51 -7.70
C LEU A 97 38.66 13.86 -6.26
N GLU A 98 39.23 12.94 -5.50
CA GLU A 98 39.83 13.18 -4.17
C GLU A 98 40.95 14.22 -4.27
N ARG A 99 41.82 14.15 -5.29
CA ARG A 99 42.83 15.20 -5.54
C ARG A 99 42.23 16.54 -5.94
N LYS A 100 41.18 16.54 -6.76
CA LYS A 100 40.48 17.77 -7.18
C LYS A 100 39.74 18.42 -6.00
N LEU A 101 39.09 17.61 -5.16
CA LEU A 101 38.46 18.05 -3.92
C LEU A 101 39.52 18.64 -2.99
N LYS A 102 40.63 17.94 -2.76
CA LYS A 102 41.73 18.44 -1.92
C LYS A 102 42.36 19.72 -2.48
N ALA A 103 42.56 19.81 -3.80
CA ALA A 103 43.05 21.03 -4.45
C ALA A 103 42.02 22.17 -4.42
N GLN A 104 40.73 21.87 -4.35
CA GLN A 104 39.65 22.84 -4.15
C GLN A 104 39.55 23.28 -2.69
N GLU A 105 39.81 22.40 -1.72
CA GLU A 105 39.95 22.72 -0.29
C GLU A 105 41.19 23.59 -0.04
N GLU A 106 42.35 23.20 -0.57
CA GLU A 106 43.59 23.99 -0.53
C GLU A 106 43.44 25.33 -1.30
N GLY A 107 42.70 25.33 -2.42
CA GLY A 107 42.37 26.54 -3.17
C GLY A 107 41.38 27.47 -2.46
N MET A 108 40.39 26.93 -1.76
CA MET A 108 39.46 27.71 -0.91
C MET A 108 40.15 28.22 0.35
N ALA A 109 41.08 27.45 0.94
CA ALA A 109 41.92 27.93 2.04
C ALA A 109 42.80 29.10 1.60
N ALA A 110 43.50 28.97 0.46
CA ALA A 110 44.33 30.04 -0.11
C ALA A 110 43.51 31.26 -0.59
N ALA A 111 42.26 31.07 -1.04
CA ALA A 111 41.34 32.17 -1.33
C ALA A 111 40.91 32.89 -0.04
N LYS A 112 40.61 32.14 1.03
CA LYS A 112 40.18 32.66 2.34
C LYS A 112 41.28 33.40 3.09
N GLU A 113 42.56 33.06 2.85
CA GLU A 113 43.72 33.80 3.37
C GLU A 113 44.04 35.08 2.59
N LYS A 114 43.50 35.24 1.37
CA LYS A 114 43.83 36.36 0.46
C LYS A 114 42.76 37.45 0.35
N THR A 115 41.64 37.33 1.07
CA THR A 115 40.53 38.31 1.08
C THR A 115 40.35 39.02 2.42
N THR A 116 41.32 38.96 3.33
CA THR A 116 41.32 39.72 4.59
C THR A 116 42.32 40.88 4.53
N GLY A 117 42.00 41.92 3.74
CA GLY A 117 42.81 43.13 3.69
C GLY A 117 42.29 44.22 2.74
N SER A 118 42.04 45.42 3.31
CA SER A 118 41.68 46.70 2.66
C SER A 118 40.19 46.91 2.32
N ASP A 119 39.54 47.60 3.27
CA ASP A 119 38.81 48.87 3.12
C ASP A 119 37.45 48.95 2.40
N ASP A 120 36.44 49.23 3.25
CA ASP A 120 35.44 50.31 3.20
C ASP A 120 34.28 50.38 2.19
N GLU A 121 33.17 50.89 2.77
CA GLU A 121 31.94 51.44 2.18
C GLU A 121 30.89 50.50 1.51
N ARG A 122 29.79 50.34 2.26
CA ARG A 122 28.36 50.33 1.83
C ARG A 122 27.82 49.13 1.04
N GLY A 123 26.74 48.54 1.56
CA GLY A 123 25.85 47.66 0.80
C GLY A 123 25.21 46.59 1.67
N GLU A 124 23.89 46.62 1.79
CA GLU A 124 23.03 45.80 2.65
C GLU A 124 23.21 44.27 2.53
N GLY A 125 23.00 43.59 3.66
CA GLY A 125 22.46 42.22 3.69
C GLY A 125 23.46 41.05 3.77
N PHE A 126 23.94 40.69 4.99
CA PHE A 126 24.39 39.30 5.26
C PHE A 126 24.45 38.88 6.75
N ASN A 127 23.35 38.97 7.51
CA ASN A 127 23.33 38.57 8.94
C ASN A 127 23.23 37.05 9.21
N GLY A 128 23.25 36.18 8.19
CA GLY A 128 23.03 34.74 8.35
C GLY A 128 24.27 33.86 8.60
N GLN A 129 25.49 34.37 8.37
CA GLN A 129 26.71 33.51 8.36
C GLN A 129 27.57 33.58 9.62
N GLU A 130 27.61 34.69 10.37
CA GLU A 130 28.37 34.76 11.61
C GLU A 130 27.77 33.86 12.70
N GLU A 131 26.44 33.79 12.81
CA GLU A 131 25.77 32.91 13.78
C GLU A 131 26.05 31.41 13.51
N GLY A 132 26.12 31.01 12.23
CA GLY A 132 26.44 29.64 11.84
C GLY A 132 27.87 29.26 12.20
N LEU A 133 28.83 30.15 11.94
CA LEU A 133 30.24 29.97 12.32
C LEU A 133 30.45 29.96 13.84
N ALA A 134 29.76 30.82 14.59
CA ALA A 134 29.79 30.81 16.05
C ALA A 134 29.27 29.48 16.60
N LYS A 135 28.10 29.03 16.15
CA LYS A 135 27.48 27.75 16.55
C LYS A 135 28.33 26.55 16.15
N GLU A 136 29.00 26.57 14.99
CA GLU A 136 29.87 25.47 14.56
C GLU A 136 31.20 25.43 15.32
N VAL A 137 31.82 26.58 15.62
CA VAL A 137 33.02 26.66 16.48
C VAL A 137 32.69 26.19 17.89
N GLU A 138 31.54 26.58 18.45
CA GLU A 138 31.07 26.14 19.76
C GLU A 138 30.76 24.64 19.79
N LYS A 139 30.14 24.10 18.72
CA LYS A 139 29.88 22.66 18.57
C LYS A 139 31.17 21.85 18.42
N ARG A 140 32.19 22.38 17.73
CA ARG A 140 33.53 21.77 17.63
C ARG A 140 34.27 21.79 18.97
N ARG A 141 34.18 22.91 19.71
CA ARG A 141 34.73 23.07 21.06
C ARG A 141 34.07 22.14 22.08
N MET A 142 32.75 21.96 22.01
CA MET A 142 32.03 20.95 22.80
C MET A 142 32.44 19.52 22.42
N ALA A 143 32.62 19.22 21.14
CA ALA A 143 33.07 17.90 20.70
C ALA A 143 34.50 17.58 21.20
N GLU A 144 35.42 18.54 21.18
CA GLU A 144 36.76 18.38 21.77
C GLU A 144 36.72 18.28 23.30
N TYR A 145 35.85 19.04 23.96
CA TYR A 145 35.67 18.95 25.42
C TYR A 145 35.14 17.58 25.86
N VAL A 146 34.09 17.07 25.22
CA VAL A 146 33.51 15.74 25.45
C VAL A 146 34.53 14.64 25.16
N LYS A 147 35.32 14.77 24.09
CA LYS A 147 36.41 13.83 23.78
C LYS A 147 37.51 13.86 24.86
N SER A 148 37.88 15.03 25.36
CA SER A 148 38.88 15.19 26.42
C SER A 148 38.45 14.63 27.79
N MET A 149 37.14 14.57 28.07
CA MET A 149 36.60 13.84 29.22
C MET A 149 36.67 12.32 29.01
N GLY A 150 36.37 11.83 27.81
CA GLY A 150 36.37 10.39 27.49
C GLY A 150 37.73 9.72 27.75
N ASP A 151 38.82 10.38 27.36
CA ASP A 151 40.19 9.83 27.47
C ASP A 151 40.79 9.90 28.89
N ARG A 152 40.10 10.52 29.87
CA ARG A 152 40.64 10.77 31.22
C ARG A 152 40.11 9.84 32.33
N LYS A 153 39.40 8.77 31.99
CA LYS A 153 38.75 7.86 32.97
C LYS A 153 39.72 6.94 33.76
N ASN A 154 41.01 7.28 33.88
CA ASN A 154 42.05 6.35 34.36
C ASN A 154 43.09 6.93 35.33
N SER A 155 42.83 8.08 35.97
CA SER A 155 43.59 8.58 37.13
C SER A 155 42.70 9.38 38.09
N GLU A 156 43.07 9.38 39.38
CA GLU A 156 42.32 9.93 40.52
C GLU A 156 41.79 11.37 40.36
N PRO A 157 40.68 11.73 41.05
CA PRO A 157 40.05 13.03 40.93
C PRO A 157 40.93 14.14 41.51
N SER A 158 41.30 15.10 40.66
CA SER A 158 41.90 16.36 41.10
C SER A 158 40.79 17.29 41.59
N ALA A 159 40.96 17.88 42.78
CA ALA A 159 39.93 18.66 43.48
C ALA A 159 39.28 19.80 42.64
N GLY A 160 39.98 20.36 41.65
CA GLY A 160 39.40 21.36 40.74
C GLY A 160 38.35 20.80 39.76
N VAL A 161 38.30 19.49 39.55
CA VAL A 161 37.19 18.82 38.84
C VAL A 161 35.98 18.66 39.77
N GLU A 162 36.21 18.50 41.07
CA GLU A 162 35.17 18.37 42.09
C GLU A 162 34.53 19.74 42.39
N GLU A 163 35.31 20.81 42.56
CA GLU A 163 34.79 22.20 42.60
C GLU A 163 34.06 22.57 41.31
N ALA A 164 34.55 22.16 40.14
CA ALA A 164 33.83 22.39 38.88
C ALA A 164 32.51 21.59 38.85
N MET A 165 32.50 20.34 39.31
CA MET A 165 31.31 19.51 39.36
C MET A 165 30.31 20.01 40.41
N GLU A 166 30.76 20.58 41.54
CA GLU A 166 29.93 21.33 42.49
C GLU A 166 29.38 22.61 41.85
N MET A 167 30.17 23.43 41.16
CA MET A 167 29.63 24.60 40.43
C MET A 167 28.62 24.23 39.34
N TRP A 168 28.85 23.15 38.58
CA TRP A 168 27.88 22.66 37.60
C TRP A 168 26.64 22.06 38.26
N LYS A 169 26.79 21.47 39.45
CA LYS A 169 25.68 20.98 40.25
C LYS A 169 24.88 22.13 40.86
N ASP A 170 25.51 23.16 41.42
CA ASP A 170 24.88 24.38 41.92
C ASP A 170 24.19 25.15 40.79
N LEU A 171 24.78 25.19 39.59
CA LEU A 171 24.16 25.83 38.42
C LEU A 171 22.97 25.00 37.90
N LEU A 172 23.07 23.66 37.92
CA LEU A 172 21.96 22.77 37.62
C LEU A 172 20.87 22.88 38.69
N GLU A 173 21.24 22.98 39.97
CA GLU A 173 20.35 23.10 41.13
C GLU A 173 19.63 24.46 41.11
N ALA A 174 20.32 25.53 40.72
CA ALA A 174 19.74 26.86 40.47
C ALA A 174 18.83 26.88 39.23
N GLU A 175 19.15 26.14 38.17
CA GLU A 175 18.30 26.03 36.97
C GLU A 175 17.08 25.12 37.22
N THR A 176 17.22 24.06 38.03
CA THR A 176 16.07 23.29 38.52
C THR A 176 15.24 24.10 39.50
N ALA A 177 15.84 24.91 40.38
CA ALA A 177 15.10 25.80 41.27
C ALA A 177 14.38 26.92 40.51
N ARG A 178 14.94 27.42 39.38
CA ARG A 178 14.22 28.33 38.47
C ARG A 178 13.06 27.63 37.76
N ARG A 179 13.23 26.38 37.32
CA ARG A 179 12.13 25.58 36.75
C ARG A 179 11.06 25.30 37.78
N GLU A 180 11.45 24.84 38.96
CA GLU A 180 10.55 24.58 40.09
C GLU A 180 9.84 25.87 40.50
N GLN A 181 10.51 27.02 40.57
CA GLN A 181 9.87 28.32 40.82
C GLN A 181 8.91 28.74 39.68
N ALA A 182 9.23 28.46 38.42
CA ALA A 182 8.35 28.74 37.28
C ALA A 182 7.15 27.79 37.22
N ASP A 183 7.32 26.53 37.61
CA ASP A 183 6.26 25.53 37.75
C ASP A 183 5.39 25.81 38.99
N ASP A 184 5.99 26.28 40.10
CA ASP A 184 5.31 26.80 41.30
C ASP A 184 4.48 28.03 40.95
N ASP A 185 5.02 28.98 40.19
CA ASP A 185 4.28 30.17 39.76
C ASP A 185 3.23 29.81 38.70
N ALA A 186 3.46 28.80 37.85
CA ALA A 186 2.45 28.25 36.96
C ALA A 186 1.35 27.48 37.72
N GLU A 187 1.68 26.78 38.80
CA GLU A 187 0.72 26.10 39.67
C GLU A 187 -0.05 27.12 40.53
N ARG A 188 0.60 28.16 41.08
CA ARG A 188 -0.06 29.31 41.71
C ARG A 188 -0.97 30.05 40.73
N LEU A 189 -0.60 30.21 39.47
CA LEU A 189 -1.48 30.78 38.45
C LEU A 189 -2.65 29.84 38.12
N ARG A 190 -2.42 28.52 38.06
CA ARG A 190 -3.50 27.53 37.91
C ARG A 190 -4.40 27.46 39.14
N ASP A 191 -3.87 27.70 40.33
CA ASP A 191 -4.59 27.72 41.59
C ASP A 191 -5.32 29.03 41.83
N GLU A 192 -4.78 30.16 41.39
CA GLU A 192 -5.49 31.42 41.33
C GLU A 192 -6.59 31.35 40.25
N ILE A 193 -6.37 30.70 39.11
CA ILE A 193 -7.42 30.40 38.14
C ILE A 193 -8.46 29.41 38.72
N ARG A 194 -8.07 28.41 39.52
CA ARG A 194 -9.00 27.51 40.24
C ARG A 194 -9.75 28.26 41.34
N ARG A 195 -9.11 29.22 42.02
CA ARG A 195 -9.67 30.06 43.08
C ARG A 195 -10.65 31.07 42.52
N LEU A 196 -10.29 31.80 41.47
CA LEU A 196 -11.18 32.69 40.73
C LEU A 196 -12.34 31.93 40.07
N LYS A 197 -12.14 30.67 39.66
CA LYS A 197 -13.26 29.80 39.22
C LYS A 197 -14.14 29.37 40.39
N SER A 198 -13.58 28.98 41.54
CA SER A 198 -14.38 28.56 42.71
C SER A 198 -15.08 29.73 43.40
N GLU A 199 -14.50 30.92 43.39
CA GLU A 199 -15.08 32.19 43.82
C GLU A 199 -16.21 32.63 42.87
N ARG A 200 -16.10 32.30 41.58
CA ARG A 200 -17.18 32.46 40.58
C ARG A 200 -18.26 31.37 40.66
N GLU A 201 -17.99 30.24 41.34
CA GLU A 201 -18.91 29.10 41.49
C GLU A 201 -19.58 29.02 42.88
N GLN A 202 -19.17 29.83 43.88
CA GLN A 202 -19.89 29.93 45.15
C GLN A 202 -21.08 30.92 45.10
N PRO A 203 -22.30 30.49 45.46
CA PRO A 203 -23.43 31.40 45.64
C PRO A 203 -23.51 31.88 47.10
N SER A 204 -22.85 32.99 47.44
CA SER A 204 -23.04 33.67 48.72
C SER A 204 -23.75 35.02 48.56
N GLN A 205 -25.05 35.01 48.85
CA GLN A 205 -25.81 36.23 49.10
C GLN A 205 -25.31 36.87 50.41
N GLN A 206 -24.82 38.11 50.38
CA GLN A 206 -25.18 39.16 51.35
C GLN A 206 -24.55 40.52 50.99
N ALA A 207 -25.41 41.51 50.79
CA ALA A 207 -25.09 42.94 50.81
C ALA A 207 -25.06 43.44 52.29
N PRO A 208 -24.69 44.70 52.65
CA PRO A 208 -24.55 45.88 51.77
C PRO A 208 -23.41 46.88 52.10
N ASN A 209 -23.45 48.01 51.39
CA ASN A 209 -23.15 49.39 51.84
C ASN A 209 -21.77 50.09 51.56
N ILE A 210 -21.91 51.20 50.81
CA ILE A 210 -21.37 52.56 51.07
C ILE A 210 -20.03 53.01 50.40
N ARG A 211 -20.23 53.64 49.22
CA ARG A 211 -19.78 54.99 48.76
C ARG A 211 -18.29 55.37 48.60
N HIS A 212 -18.05 56.14 47.53
CA HIS A 212 -16.96 57.12 47.26
C HIS A 212 -15.57 56.53 46.88
N SER A 213 -14.79 57.06 45.92
CA SER A 213 -15.05 58.10 44.89
C SER A 213 -13.96 58.10 43.79
N HIS A 214 -14.22 58.77 42.65
CA HIS A 214 -13.28 59.30 41.62
C HIS A 214 -12.38 58.30 40.84
N ASN A 215 -12.58 58.16 39.51
CA ASN A 215 -11.88 58.85 38.40
C ASN A 215 -10.93 57.85 37.67
N MET A 216 -10.68 57.86 36.36
CA MET A 216 -10.89 58.85 35.28
C MET A 216 -11.11 58.17 33.89
N SER A 217 -11.66 58.90 32.90
CA SER A 217 -11.66 58.69 31.42
C SER A 217 -11.98 57.30 30.81
N ARG A 218 -13.01 57.12 29.95
CA ARG A 218 -13.16 57.60 28.53
C ARG A 218 -12.00 57.19 27.59
N GLY A 219 -12.23 56.58 26.42
CA GLY A 219 -13.45 56.09 25.76
C GLY A 219 -13.09 55.07 24.66
N SER A 220 -13.90 54.04 24.41
CA SER A 220 -14.94 54.03 23.35
C SER A 220 -14.46 54.46 21.96
N ARG A 221 -14.20 53.48 21.08
CA ARG A 221 -14.29 53.63 19.62
C ARG A 221 -14.95 52.37 19.03
N MET A 222 -16.11 52.57 18.41
CA MET A 222 -16.86 51.57 17.63
C MET A 222 -16.78 51.95 16.15
N SER A 223 -16.53 50.98 15.26
CA SER A 223 -16.81 50.98 13.80
C SER A 223 -15.97 49.90 13.13
N PHE A 224 -16.29 49.24 12.01
CA PHE A 224 -17.50 48.93 11.22
C PHE A 224 -16.95 48.12 10.01
N GLY A 225 -17.77 47.27 9.36
CA GLY A 225 -17.39 46.50 8.14
C GLY A 225 -17.15 45.01 8.42
N ARG A 226 -17.77 44.00 7.77
CA ARG A 226 -18.59 43.90 6.54
C ARG A 226 -17.82 44.33 5.28
N SER A 227 -17.54 43.51 4.26
CA SER A 227 -17.84 42.10 3.88
C SER A 227 -16.85 41.73 2.72
N GLN A 228 -16.58 40.49 2.27
CA GLN A 228 -17.52 39.51 1.67
C GLN A 228 -16.75 38.27 1.09
N SER A 229 -17.31 37.05 1.20
CA SER A 229 -17.05 35.84 0.35
C SER A 229 -15.64 35.20 0.28
N GLY A 230 -15.45 33.89 0.44
CA GLY A 230 -16.40 32.78 0.67
C GLY A 230 -15.74 31.39 0.51
N SER A 231 -16.56 30.33 0.39
CA SER A 231 -16.21 28.90 0.17
C SER A 231 -16.09 27.97 1.40
N ASP A 232 -17.25 27.76 2.03
CA ASP A 232 -17.83 26.46 2.40
C ASP A 232 -16.94 25.34 3.00
N GLY A 233 -17.14 25.08 4.30
CA GLY A 233 -16.62 23.91 5.01
C GLY A 233 -17.76 23.11 5.65
N THR A 234 -17.83 21.82 5.37
CA THR A 234 -18.91 20.94 5.83
C THR A 234 -18.86 20.64 7.33
N THR A 235 -20.04 20.63 7.95
CA THR A 235 -20.33 20.41 9.38
C THR A 235 -20.06 18.98 9.87
N ASP A 236 -19.65 18.78 11.13
CA ASP A 236 -20.60 18.42 12.19
C ASP A 236 -20.05 18.41 13.64
N ASN A 237 -20.97 18.32 14.62
CA ASN A 237 -20.80 18.15 16.07
C ASN A 237 -20.22 19.31 16.90
N ARG A 238 -21.07 19.93 17.76
CA ARG A 238 -21.27 19.47 19.15
C ARG A 238 -22.32 20.34 19.89
N ALA A 239 -23.42 19.74 20.34
CA ALA A 239 -24.43 20.41 21.17
C ALA A 239 -24.29 20.01 22.65
N GLY A 240 -24.47 20.94 23.60
CA GLY A 240 -24.61 20.56 25.02
C GLY A 240 -24.29 21.59 26.12
N THR A 241 -24.88 22.79 26.10
CA THR A 241 -25.01 23.64 27.31
C THR A 241 -26.15 24.66 27.17
N SER A 242 -27.35 24.32 27.63
CA SER A 242 -28.50 25.22 27.71
C SER A 242 -29.21 25.12 29.05
N ALA A 243 -28.99 26.11 29.92
CA ALA A 243 -29.78 26.36 31.13
C ALA A 243 -29.67 27.84 31.56
N SER A 244 -28.47 28.41 31.58
CA SER A 244 -28.22 29.84 31.86
C SER A 244 -28.57 30.77 30.69
N SER A 245 -28.66 30.23 29.48
CA SER A 245 -28.94 31.00 28.26
C SER A 245 -30.39 31.48 28.15
N VAL A 246 -31.37 30.81 28.78
CA VAL A 246 -32.79 31.17 28.65
C VAL A 246 -33.10 32.54 29.26
N THR A 247 -32.63 32.81 30.48
CA THR A 247 -32.90 34.09 31.17
C THR A 247 -32.21 35.28 30.50
N LEU A 248 -30.95 35.11 30.07
CA LEU A 248 -30.21 36.14 29.34
C LEU A 248 -30.80 36.36 27.94
N VAL A 249 -31.23 35.31 27.24
CA VAL A 249 -31.90 35.43 25.93
C VAL A 249 -33.27 36.11 26.07
N ASP A 250 -34.02 35.87 27.15
CA ASP A 250 -35.30 36.55 27.37
C ASP A 250 -35.12 38.01 27.82
N GLN A 251 -34.07 38.34 28.57
CA GLN A 251 -33.66 39.73 28.83
C GLN A 251 -33.23 40.44 27.53
N LEU A 252 -32.33 39.85 26.74
CA LEU A 252 -31.88 40.42 25.45
C LEU A 252 -33.01 40.50 24.41
N LYS A 253 -34.03 39.64 24.48
CA LYS A 253 -35.29 39.78 23.70
C LYS A 253 -36.16 40.92 24.22
N HIS A 254 -36.22 41.15 25.54
CA HIS A 254 -36.97 42.26 26.12
C HIS A 254 -36.31 43.59 25.74
N GLU A 255 -34.99 43.72 25.90
CA GLU A 255 -34.21 44.86 25.42
C GLU A 255 -34.30 45.01 23.90
N ASN A 256 -34.30 43.93 23.10
CA ASN A 256 -34.59 44.04 21.67
C ASN A 256 -36.02 44.53 21.39
N ALA A 257 -37.01 44.18 22.20
CA ALA A 257 -38.39 44.60 22.03
C ALA A 257 -38.62 46.05 22.48
N GLU A 258 -37.86 46.53 23.47
CA GLU A 258 -37.80 47.94 23.88
C GLU A 258 -37.02 48.76 22.85
N LEU A 259 -35.80 48.36 22.46
CA LEU A 259 -35.04 49.02 21.40
C LEU A 259 -35.78 49.05 20.06
N ARG A 260 -36.57 48.02 19.71
CA ARG A 260 -37.45 48.06 18.53
C ARG A 260 -38.68 48.95 18.71
N ARG A 261 -39.21 49.09 19.94
CA ARG A 261 -40.25 50.08 20.25
C ARG A 261 -39.69 51.49 20.18
N ASP A 262 -38.51 51.74 20.72
CA ASP A 262 -37.85 53.05 20.73
C ASP A 262 -37.38 53.44 19.33
N LEU A 263 -36.80 52.52 18.55
CA LEU A 263 -36.51 52.75 17.14
C LEU A 263 -37.80 52.97 16.34
N GLY A 264 -38.89 52.27 16.69
CA GLY A 264 -40.23 52.50 16.15
C GLY A 264 -40.80 53.87 16.52
N ALA A 265 -40.58 54.34 17.75
CA ALA A 265 -41.00 55.64 18.24
C ALA A 265 -40.16 56.77 17.63
N GLN A 266 -38.84 56.60 17.50
CA GLN A 266 -37.94 57.51 16.79
C GLN A 266 -38.27 57.57 15.30
N THR A 267 -38.57 56.43 14.67
CA THR A 267 -39.06 56.39 13.28
C THR A 267 -40.42 57.07 13.15
N SER A 268 -41.34 56.87 14.11
CA SER A 268 -42.63 57.56 14.15
C SER A 268 -42.48 59.07 14.36
N MET A 269 -41.55 59.51 15.23
CA MET A 269 -41.21 60.93 15.41
C MET A 269 -40.53 61.52 14.17
N LEU A 270 -39.68 60.78 13.47
CA LEU A 270 -39.09 61.21 12.19
C LEU A 270 -40.14 61.30 11.08
N VAL A 271 -41.09 60.35 11.01
CA VAL A 271 -42.23 60.40 10.09
C VAL A 271 -43.19 61.54 10.47
N SER A 272 -43.39 61.80 11.77
CA SER A 272 -44.19 62.95 12.25
C SER A 272 -43.51 64.27 11.91
N ARG A 273 -42.20 64.40 12.15
CA ARG A 273 -41.41 65.59 11.83
C ARG A 273 -41.26 65.79 10.32
N ASN A 274 -41.20 64.73 9.53
CA ASN A 274 -41.26 64.82 8.06
C ASN A 274 -42.65 65.23 7.57
N ARG A 275 -43.74 64.71 8.16
CA ARG A 275 -45.11 65.16 7.88
C ARG A 275 -45.34 66.60 8.31
N GLU A 276 -44.77 67.03 9.42
CA GLU A 276 -44.83 68.41 9.91
C GLU A 276 -44.00 69.33 9.02
N ARG A 277 -42.82 68.90 8.57
CA ARG A 277 -42.03 69.59 7.54
C ARG A 277 -42.78 69.66 6.20
N GLU A 278 -43.45 68.60 5.77
CA GLU A 278 -44.30 68.59 4.57
C GLU A 278 -45.52 69.49 4.73
N ARG A 279 -46.10 69.55 5.94
CA ARG A 279 -47.22 70.45 6.29
C ARG A 279 -46.78 71.90 6.34
N LEU A 280 -45.60 72.19 6.87
CA LEU A 280 -44.96 73.52 6.84
C LEU A 280 -44.49 73.89 5.43
N GLN A 281 -44.07 72.93 4.60
CA GLN A 281 -43.79 73.17 3.18
C GLN A 281 -45.09 73.43 2.40
N GLN A 282 -46.18 72.72 2.69
CA GLN A 282 -47.51 73.02 2.16
C GLN A 282 -48.03 74.36 2.67
N GLU A 283 -47.81 74.72 3.93
CA GLU A 283 -48.17 76.03 4.48
C GLU A 283 -47.31 77.16 3.87
N ILE A 284 -46.02 76.92 3.61
CA ILE A 284 -45.15 77.84 2.86
C ILE A 284 -45.54 77.92 1.38
N GLU A 285 -46.01 76.82 0.77
CA GLU A 285 -46.52 76.81 -0.60
C GLU A 285 -47.89 77.49 -0.69
N ASP A 286 -48.77 77.30 0.28
CA ASP A 286 -50.06 78.00 0.41
C ASP A 286 -49.87 79.47 0.79
N LEU A 287 -48.86 79.83 1.59
CA LEU A 287 -48.45 81.22 1.82
C LEU A 287 -47.83 81.83 0.56
N LYS A 288 -47.01 81.09 -0.20
CA LYS A 288 -46.52 81.54 -1.52
C LYS A 288 -47.63 81.65 -2.56
N LEU A 289 -48.64 80.79 -2.52
CA LEU A 289 -49.82 80.84 -3.39
C LEU A 289 -50.78 81.95 -2.93
N SER A 290 -50.87 82.24 -1.63
CA SER A 290 -51.59 83.39 -1.07
C SER A 290 -50.91 84.70 -1.51
N VAL A 291 -49.59 84.79 -1.40
CA VAL A 291 -48.80 85.92 -1.93
C VAL A 291 -48.89 86.03 -3.46
N ARG A 292 -48.98 84.90 -4.19
CA ARG A 292 -49.16 84.89 -5.67
C ARG A 292 -50.61 85.03 -6.15
N ARG A 293 -51.61 84.90 -5.28
CA ARG A 293 -53.05 85.01 -5.63
C ARG A 293 -53.75 86.19 -4.92
N GLY A 294 -53.08 86.84 -3.98
CA GLY A 294 -53.50 88.08 -3.30
C GLY A 294 -52.91 89.37 -3.86
N ALA A 295 -52.05 89.32 -4.88
CA ALA A 295 -51.41 90.48 -5.50
C ALA A 295 -52.04 90.83 -6.88
N GLY A 296 -53.34 91.10 -6.88
CA GLY A 296 -54.10 91.56 -8.05
C GLY A 296 -54.98 92.76 -7.70
N GLY A 297 -54.39 93.85 -7.22
CA GLY A 297 -55.19 94.95 -6.66
C GLY A 297 -54.43 96.14 -6.07
N SER A 298 -53.66 96.85 -6.90
CA SER A 298 -53.43 98.31 -6.80
C SER A 298 -52.54 98.92 -5.70
N ILE A 299 -51.61 99.76 -6.20
CA ILE A 299 -51.34 101.15 -5.78
C ILE A 299 -50.23 101.47 -4.74
N VAL A 300 -49.28 102.29 -5.25
CA VAL A 300 -48.32 103.19 -4.58
C VAL A 300 -47.24 102.54 -3.72
N GLY A 301 -45.98 102.70 -4.16
CA GLY A 301 -44.81 102.28 -3.38
C GLY A 301 -43.45 102.67 -3.97
N ASP A 302 -43.30 102.73 -5.31
CA ASP A 302 -41.98 103.01 -5.89
C ASP A 302 -42.02 103.72 -7.26
N SER A 303 -41.87 105.04 -7.24
CA SER A 303 -41.52 105.91 -8.39
C SER A 303 -41.40 107.37 -7.93
N ILE A 304 -40.34 107.75 -7.20
CA ILE A 304 -39.86 109.14 -7.03
C ILE A 304 -38.41 109.21 -6.50
N PHE A 305 -37.47 108.51 -7.14
CA PHE A 305 -36.04 108.82 -6.99
C PHE A 305 -35.26 108.60 -8.29
N GLU A 306 -35.32 109.57 -9.21
CA GLU A 306 -34.18 110.00 -10.06
C GLU A 306 -34.58 111.13 -11.04
N ARG A 307 -34.66 112.38 -10.56
CA ARG A 307 -34.24 113.54 -11.37
C ARG A 307 -34.03 114.84 -10.59
N SER A 308 -33.00 115.57 -11.02
CA SER A 308 -32.87 117.04 -10.89
C SER A 308 -32.30 117.62 -9.59
N ILE A 309 -31.13 117.14 -9.16
CA ILE A 309 -30.12 118.08 -8.66
C ILE A 309 -29.69 118.97 -9.83
N SER A 310 -30.03 120.27 -9.79
CA SER A 310 -29.23 121.41 -10.32
C SER A 310 -30.08 122.66 -10.57
N ARG A 311 -29.92 123.69 -9.73
CA ARG A 311 -29.72 125.10 -10.16
C ARG A 311 -29.45 126.03 -8.98
N ALA A 312 -28.17 126.19 -8.67
CA ALA A 312 -27.65 127.38 -7.99
C ALA A 312 -27.25 128.44 -9.04
N ASN A 313 -27.19 129.71 -8.63
CA ASN A 313 -26.81 130.92 -9.40
C ASN A 313 -27.71 131.25 -10.62
N ASN A 314 -28.27 132.46 -10.76
CA ASN A 314 -27.53 133.72 -10.74
C ASN A 314 -28.41 134.99 -10.54
N HIS A 315 -27.81 136.01 -9.93
CA HIS A 315 -28.02 137.47 -10.13
C HIS A 315 -29.24 138.24 -9.54
N ARG A 316 -28.94 139.03 -8.49
CA ARG A 316 -29.35 140.45 -8.26
C ARG A 316 -29.07 141.34 -9.50
N PRO A 317 -29.64 142.57 -9.68
CA PRO A 317 -29.93 143.62 -8.66
C PRO A 317 -31.36 144.24 -8.84
N SER A 318 -31.81 145.39 -8.29
CA SER A 318 -31.14 146.57 -7.71
C SER A 318 -32.02 147.34 -6.71
N SER A 319 -31.41 148.31 -6.02
CA SER A 319 -31.94 149.12 -4.92
C SER A 319 -32.57 150.47 -5.34
N ARG A 320 -33.35 151.08 -4.43
CA ARG A 320 -33.54 152.53 -4.13
C ARG A 320 -34.76 152.66 -3.20
N SER A 321 -34.90 153.45 -2.13
CA SER A 321 -34.19 154.55 -1.44
C SER A 321 -35.23 155.66 -1.16
N SER A 322 -35.54 155.88 0.13
CA SER A 322 -35.77 157.19 0.79
C SER A 322 -36.81 158.22 0.29
N ALA A 323 -37.27 159.03 1.25
CA ALA A 323 -37.93 160.35 1.13
C ALA A 323 -39.45 160.35 0.83
N VAL A 324 -40.29 161.29 1.29
CA VAL A 324 -40.38 162.21 2.46
C VAL A 324 -41.58 163.14 2.18
N THR A 325 -42.34 163.51 3.23
CA THR A 325 -43.35 164.61 3.31
C THR A 325 -44.69 164.59 2.56
N ARG A 326 -45.70 165.10 3.30
CA ARG A 326 -46.84 165.97 2.92
C ARG A 326 -48.07 165.30 2.29
N THR A 327 -49.14 165.14 3.09
CA THR A 327 -50.30 166.06 3.24
C THR A 327 -51.13 166.23 1.96
N ASN A 328 -52.33 165.66 1.97
CA ASN A 328 -53.59 166.32 1.63
C ASN A 328 -54.76 165.42 2.11
N ASP A 329 -55.93 166.02 2.27
CA ASP A 329 -57.06 165.49 3.03
C ASP A 329 -57.66 164.20 2.44
N MET A 330 -58.04 163.27 3.33
CA MET A 330 -58.79 162.04 3.05
C MET A 330 -59.81 161.86 4.18
N ASP A 331 -61.06 161.57 3.84
CA ASP A 331 -62.16 161.47 4.80
C ASP A 331 -61.98 160.27 5.76
N ASP A 332 -62.35 160.45 7.04
CA ASP A 332 -62.07 159.50 8.14
C ASP A 332 -62.51 158.04 7.84
N ALA A 333 -63.56 157.85 7.03
CA ALA A 333 -64.10 156.53 6.72
C ALA A 333 -63.13 155.64 5.90
N GLU A 334 -62.37 156.20 4.96
CA GLU A 334 -61.39 155.41 4.19
C GLU A 334 -60.20 155.00 5.08
N ARG A 335 -59.86 155.85 6.05
CA ARG A 335 -58.74 155.63 6.96
C ARG A 335 -58.99 154.44 7.88
N ASP A 336 -60.18 154.33 8.46
CA ASP A 336 -60.55 153.18 9.32
C ASP A 336 -60.48 151.85 8.54
N GLU A 337 -60.91 151.83 7.27
CA GLU A 337 -60.82 150.63 6.42
C GLU A 337 -59.36 150.26 6.10
N TYR A 338 -58.48 151.24 5.86
CA TYR A 338 -57.04 150.99 5.71
C TYR A 338 -56.38 150.53 7.01
N GLU A 339 -56.73 151.10 8.17
CA GLU A 339 -56.18 150.70 9.47
C GLU A 339 -56.62 149.27 9.84
N GLN A 340 -57.88 148.90 9.57
CA GLN A 340 -58.37 147.53 9.77
C GLN A 340 -57.68 146.53 8.81
N ARG A 341 -57.56 146.87 7.53
CA ARG A 341 -56.82 146.02 6.56
C ARG A 341 -55.33 145.89 6.92
N GLN A 342 -54.74 146.92 7.54
CA GLN A 342 -53.38 146.87 8.05
C GLN A 342 -53.26 145.99 9.32
N ALA A 343 -54.30 145.91 10.16
CA ALA A 343 -54.35 144.98 11.27
C ALA A 343 -54.44 143.52 10.77
N GLU A 344 -55.36 143.22 9.85
CA GLU A 344 -55.50 141.90 9.23
C GLU A 344 -54.19 141.42 8.57
N LEU A 345 -53.49 142.31 7.85
CA LEU A 345 -52.18 142.00 7.26
C LEU A 345 -51.09 141.77 8.33
N ARG A 346 -51.15 142.43 9.49
CA ARG A 346 -50.22 142.16 10.60
C ARG A 346 -50.47 140.80 11.24
N ASP A 347 -51.73 140.44 11.42
CA ASP A 347 -52.13 139.14 11.98
C ASP A 347 -51.77 138.00 11.03
N GLN A 348 -52.03 138.15 9.72
CA GLN A 348 -51.55 137.21 8.69
C GLN A 348 -50.02 137.10 8.67
N ILE A 349 -49.28 138.21 8.83
CA ILE A 349 -47.81 138.18 8.96
C ILE A 349 -47.36 137.49 10.25
N ALA A 350 -48.10 137.61 11.35
CA ALA A 350 -47.81 136.93 12.61
C ALA A 350 -48.08 135.42 12.49
N GLU A 351 -49.20 135.01 11.89
CA GLU A 351 -49.54 133.62 11.60
C GLU A 351 -48.51 132.98 10.65
N LEU A 352 -48.14 133.66 9.57
CA LEU A 352 -47.09 133.21 8.65
C LEU A 352 -45.71 133.10 9.31
N LYS A 353 -45.42 133.91 10.33
CA LYS A 353 -44.18 133.77 11.12
C LYS A 353 -44.24 132.59 12.09
N MET A 354 -45.35 132.41 12.81
CA MET A 354 -45.51 131.28 13.73
C MET A 354 -45.50 129.94 12.99
N THR A 355 -46.16 129.87 11.82
CA THR A 355 -46.14 128.68 10.96
C THR A 355 -44.76 128.43 10.34
N ASN A 356 -44.02 129.46 9.90
CA ASN A 356 -42.61 129.26 9.48
C ASN A 356 -41.74 128.77 10.64
N GLN A 357 -41.84 129.35 11.83
CA GLN A 357 -41.07 128.89 13.00
C GLN A 357 -41.44 127.44 13.40
N GLU A 358 -42.69 127.05 13.23
CA GLU A 358 -43.12 125.68 13.51
C GLU A 358 -42.64 124.70 12.43
N LEU A 359 -42.65 125.09 11.15
CA LEU A 359 -42.05 124.33 10.06
C LEU A 359 -40.52 124.22 10.19
N GLU A 360 -39.83 125.27 10.65
CA GLU A 360 -38.39 125.25 10.96
C GLU A 360 -38.08 124.26 12.09
N LYS A 361 -38.87 124.24 13.17
CA LYS A 361 -38.72 123.24 14.24
C LYS A 361 -38.99 121.82 13.73
N GLN A 362 -40.05 121.62 12.94
CA GLN A 362 -40.39 120.31 12.37
C GLN A 362 -39.30 119.82 11.41
N LEU A 363 -38.73 120.71 10.59
CA LEU A 363 -37.58 120.41 9.74
C LEU A 363 -36.34 120.05 10.56
N ASN A 364 -36.02 120.82 11.61
CA ASN A 364 -34.90 120.51 12.49
C ASN A 364 -35.09 119.17 13.21
N ASN A 365 -36.30 118.88 13.71
CA ASN A 365 -36.60 117.59 14.33
C ASN A 365 -36.45 116.42 13.33
N THR A 366 -36.89 116.56 12.07
CA THR A 366 -36.70 115.51 11.07
C THR A 366 -35.26 115.36 10.61
N LEU A 367 -34.45 116.43 10.64
CA LEU A 367 -33.00 116.37 10.43
C LEU A 367 -32.29 115.66 11.59
N ASP A 368 -32.61 116.02 12.84
CA ASP A 368 -32.14 115.34 14.05
C ASP A 368 -32.47 113.83 14.04
N GLU A 369 -33.68 113.47 13.62
CA GLU A 369 -34.11 112.07 13.47
C GLU A 369 -33.34 111.38 12.33
N LEU A 370 -33.16 112.03 11.18
CA LEU A 370 -32.36 111.52 10.08
C LEU A 370 -30.92 111.24 10.53
N GLU A 371 -30.25 112.22 11.15
CA GLU A 371 -28.88 112.09 11.66
C GLU A 371 -28.75 110.91 12.63
N ARG A 372 -29.68 110.76 13.59
CA ARG A 372 -29.74 109.59 14.49
C ARG A 372 -29.91 108.27 13.73
N THR A 373 -30.75 108.23 12.68
CA THR A 373 -30.89 107.01 11.87
C THR A 373 -29.63 106.70 11.06
N GLU A 374 -28.93 107.70 10.53
CA GLU A 374 -27.65 107.49 9.85
C GLU A 374 -26.55 107.04 10.81
N GLU A 375 -26.49 107.58 12.03
CA GLU A 375 -25.54 107.13 13.06
C GLU A 375 -25.80 105.68 13.46
N ASN A 376 -27.07 105.30 13.69
CA ASN A 376 -27.45 103.91 13.95
C ASN A 376 -27.11 102.99 12.76
N MET A 377 -27.32 103.44 11.52
CA MET A 377 -26.95 102.68 10.31
C MET A 377 -25.43 102.47 10.24
N ARG A 378 -24.64 103.53 10.46
CA ARG A 378 -23.17 103.47 10.54
C ARG A 378 -22.66 102.60 11.69
N GLN A 379 -23.43 102.43 12.77
CA GLN A 379 -23.10 101.50 13.85
C GLN A 379 -23.40 100.06 13.44
N LEU A 380 -24.58 99.79 12.88
CA LEU A 380 -24.94 98.47 12.36
C LEU A 380 -23.99 97.99 11.26
N ASP A 381 -23.52 98.87 10.38
CA ASP A 381 -22.51 98.55 9.37
C ASP A 381 -21.17 98.14 9.99
N ARG A 382 -20.75 98.79 11.09
CA ARG A 382 -19.54 98.43 11.85
C ARG A 382 -19.70 97.09 12.56
N GLU A 383 -20.84 96.86 13.20
CA GLU A 383 -21.15 95.58 13.86
C GLU A 383 -21.22 94.44 12.84
N ASN A 384 -21.83 94.66 11.67
CA ASN A 384 -21.87 93.69 10.57
C ASN A 384 -20.47 93.42 9.99
N ALA A 385 -19.63 94.45 9.83
CA ALA A 385 -18.23 94.27 9.40
C ALA A 385 -17.43 93.39 10.38
N ASN A 386 -17.56 93.63 11.70
CA ASN A 386 -16.93 92.81 12.73
C ASN A 386 -17.43 91.36 12.69
N LEU A 387 -18.75 91.14 12.59
CA LEU A 387 -19.33 89.80 12.48
C LEU A 387 -18.87 89.04 11.21
N ILE A 388 -18.63 89.75 10.11
CA ILE A 388 -18.05 89.17 8.89
C ILE A 388 -16.58 88.76 9.12
N GLU A 389 -15.82 89.53 9.91
CA GLU A 389 -14.44 89.19 10.27
C GLU A 389 -14.38 87.98 11.23
N ASP A 390 -15.23 87.94 12.26
CA ASP A 390 -15.37 86.79 13.17
C ASP A 390 -15.73 85.51 12.40
N VAL A 391 -16.71 85.57 11.49
CA VAL A 391 -17.10 84.44 10.64
C VAL A 391 -15.95 83.98 9.74
N ARG A 392 -15.11 84.90 9.24
CA ARG A 392 -13.90 84.55 8.48
C ARG A 392 -12.83 83.90 9.35
N SER A 393 -12.62 84.36 10.59
CA SER A 393 -11.69 83.71 11.53
C SER A 393 -12.12 82.28 11.81
N ILE A 394 -13.39 82.08 12.16
CA ILE A 394 -13.97 80.75 12.43
C ILE A 394 -13.92 79.85 11.18
N GLN A 395 -14.08 80.39 9.98
CA GLN A 395 -13.90 79.64 8.73
C GLN A 395 -12.44 79.19 8.53
N ASN A 396 -11.46 80.07 8.75
CA ASN A 396 -10.05 79.73 8.66
C ASN A 396 -9.66 78.67 9.70
N GLU A 397 -10.06 78.85 10.96
CA GLU A 397 -9.82 77.90 12.05
C GLU A 397 -10.43 76.52 11.75
N ARG A 398 -11.67 76.48 11.22
CA ARG A 398 -12.30 75.25 10.76
C ARG A 398 -11.49 74.59 9.65
N ASP A 399 -11.05 75.36 8.65
CA ASP A 399 -10.37 74.83 7.48
C ASP A 399 -8.95 74.33 7.82
N ASP A 400 -8.27 74.96 8.78
CA ASP A 400 -6.99 74.47 9.32
C ASP A 400 -7.17 73.22 10.21
N ILE A 401 -8.26 73.14 11.00
CA ILE A 401 -8.63 71.91 11.73
C ILE A 401 -8.96 70.77 10.75
N LEU A 402 -9.67 71.05 9.66
CA LEU A 402 -9.98 70.06 8.62
C LEU A 402 -8.69 69.54 7.95
N ARG A 403 -7.76 70.41 7.55
CA ARG A 403 -6.45 70.00 7.01
C ARG A 403 -5.64 69.17 7.99
N SER A 404 -5.65 69.55 9.28
CA SER A 404 -4.97 68.81 10.34
C SER A 404 -5.60 67.43 10.55
N LEU A 405 -6.93 67.31 10.45
CA LEU A 405 -7.64 66.04 10.48
C LEU A 405 -7.30 65.18 9.25
N GLU A 406 -7.36 65.73 8.04
CA GLU A 406 -6.99 65.04 6.79
C GLU A 406 -5.53 64.53 6.83
N GLN A 407 -4.60 65.34 7.35
CA GLN A 407 -3.22 64.91 7.57
C GLN A 407 -3.15 63.74 8.56
N LYS A 408 -3.86 63.80 9.69
CA LYS A 408 -3.86 62.73 10.69
C LYS A 408 -4.54 61.46 10.21
N GLU A 409 -5.59 61.57 9.39
CA GLU A 409 -6.20 60.43 8.71
C GLU A 409 -5.20 59.78 7.75
N GLY A 410 -4.48 60.56 6.94
CA GLY A 410 -3.39 60.06 6.10
C GLY A 410 -2.25 59.39 6.88
N GLU A 411 -1.83 59.95 8.02
CA GLU A 411 -0.85 59.31 8.91
C GLU A 411 -1.37 57.97 9.49
N PHE A 412 -2.66 57.88 9.85
CA PHE A 412 -3.27 56.63 10.32
C PHE A 412 -3.40 55.59 9.21
N ASP A 413 -3.68 56.00 7.98
CA ASP A 413 -3.75 55.09 6.84
C ASP A 413 -2.36 54.57 6.46
N SER A 414 -1.32 55.42 6.47
CA SER A 414 0.07 54.96 6.28
C SER A 414 0.53 53.97 7.37
N LEU A 415 0.19 54.21 8.64
CA LEU A 415 0.49 53.28 9.74
C LEU A 415 -0.33 51.97 9.67
N ARG A 416 -1.48 51.97 8.96
CA ARG A 416 -2.23 50.73 8.69
C ARG A 416 -1.57 49.95 7.57
N GLU A 417 -1.17 50.61 6.48
CA GLU A 417 -0.46 50.00 5.36
C GLU A 417 0.86 49.37 5.83
N GLU A 418 1.67 50.09 6.63
CA GLU A 418 2.91 49.55 7.23
C GLU A 418 2.65 48.34 8.14
N ALA A 419 1.58 48.35 8.94
CA ALA A 419 1.22 47.22 9.80
C ALA A 419 0.64 46.02 9.01
N GLU A 420 -0.04 46.27 7.89
CA GLU A 420 -0.53 45.23 6.97
C GLU A 420 0.66 44.58 6.23
N ASP A 421 1.62 45.38 5.72
CA ASP A 421 2.88 44.91 5.11
C ASP A 421 3.74 44.08 6.11
N GLU A 422 3.84 44.50 7.37
CA GLU A 422 4.54 43.71 8.41
C GLU A 422 3.84 42.36 8.66
N ILE A 423 2.51 42.34 8.73
CA ILE A 423 1.73 41.10 8.92
C ILE A 423 1.93 40.17 7.72
N ASP A 424 1.80 40.66 6.49
CA ASP A 424 2.05 39.88 5.27
C ASP A 424 3.50 39.35 5.21
N GLY A 425 4.46 40.10 5.75
CA GLY A 425 5.85 39.65 5.93
C GLY A 425 5.96 38.48 6.92
N TYR A 426 5.37 38.60 8.11
CA TYR A 426 5.37 37.53 9.12
C TYR A 426 4.58 36.28 8.65
N GLU A 427 3.50 36.44 7.89
CA GLU A 427 2.75 35.31 7.30
C GLU A 427 3.59 34.57 6.26
N GLN A 428 4.35 35.29 5.42
CA GLN A 428 5.31 34.68 4.48
C GLN A 428 6.45 33.95 5.18
N GLU A 429 7.03 34.54 6.24
CA GLU A 429 8.04 33.87 7.05
C GLU A 429 7.49 32.62 7.73
N LEU A 430 6.28 32.69 8.32
CA LEU A 430 5.62 31.55 8.95
C LEU A 430 5.40 30.42 7.94
N HIS A 431 4.84 30.71 6.77
CA HIS A 431 4.63 29.72 5.71
C HIS A 431 5.97 29.10 5.22
N GLN A 432 7.05 29.88 5.15
CA GLN A 432 8.37 29.34 4.83
C GLN A 432 8.90 28.41 5.94
N LYS A 433 8.68 28.74 7.22
CA LYS A 433 9.05 27.87 8.35
C LYS A 433 8.20 26.61 8.40
N GLU A 434 6.90 26.68 8.10
CA GLU A 434 6.02 25.52 7.98
C GLU A 434 6.52 24.58 6.88
N GLN A 435 6.83 25.10 5.69
CA GLN A 435 7.40 24.32 4.59
C GLN A 435 8.76 23.69 4.96
N ASP A 436 9.63 24.40 5.68
CA ASP A 436 10.91 23.86 6.12
C ASP A 436 10.76 22.79 7.22
N LEU A 437 9.76 22.93 8.10
CA LEU A 437 9.39 21.88 9.06
C LEU A 437 8.83 20.64 8.37
N GLU A 438 7.95 20.79 7.38
CA GLU A 438 7.45 19.66 6.56
C GLU A 438 8.60 18.93 5.86
N ARG A 439 9.53 19.67 5.24
CA ARG A 439 10.75 19.09 4.65
C ARG A 439 11.55 18.30 5.68
N LEU A 440 11.79 18.87 6.86
CA LEU A 440 12.58 18.23 7.92
C LEU A 440 11.88 17.00 8.52
N ILE A 441 10.54 17.00 8.61
CA ILE A 441 9.74 15.84 9.00
C ILE A 441 9.89 14.72 7.98
N ASN A 442 9.70 15.01 6.68
CA ASN A 442 9.91 14.02 5.61
C ASN A 442 11.36 13.46 5.62
N ASP A 443 12.36 14.31 5.85
CA ASP A 443 13.78 13.92 5.97
C ASP A 443 14.09 13.04 7.19
N LEU A 444 13.29 13.16 8.27
CA LEU A 444 13.36 12.33 9.46
C LEU A 444 12.61 11.01 9.27
N GLU A 445 11.44 11.03 8.62
CA GLU A 445 10.67 9.84 8.27
C GLU A 445 11.47 8.94 7.32
N ASN A 446 12.02 9.50 6.22
CA ASN A 446 12.91 8.77 5.30
C ASN A 446 14.10 8.13 6.03
N ARG A 447 14.75 8.86 6.95
CA ARG A 447 15.87 8.32 7.75
C ARG A 447 15.43 7.24 8.74
N ASN A 448 14.20 7.31 9.24
CA ASN A 448 13.66 6.28 10.12
C ASN A 448 13.30 5.01 9.31
N GLU A 449 12.75 5.14 8.10
CA GLU A 449 12.56 4.04 7.17
C GLU A 449 13.89 3.36 6.79
N ASP A 450 14.92 4.15 6.45
CA ASP A 450 16.29 3.64 6.19
C ASP A 450 16.85 2.87 7.41
N PHE A 451 16.62 3.39 8.62
CA PHE A 451 17.09 2.76 9.86
C PHE A 451 16.32 1.47 10.20
N GLU A 452 15.01 1.44 9.96
CA GLU A 452 14.18 0.24 10.10
C GLU A 452 14.55 -0.83 9.06
N ALA A 453 14.83 -0.44 7.82
CA ALA A 453 15.35 -1.31 6.77
C ALA A 453 16.71 -1.90 7.18
N LEU A 454 17.66 -1.07 7.62
CA LEU A 454 18.98 -1.52 8.10
C LEU A 454 18.87 -2.43 9.32
N GLN A 455 17.96 -2.16 10.27
CA GLN A 455 17.68 -3.07 11.37
C GLN A 455 17.16 -4.42 10.88
N GLN A 456 16.28 -4.44 9.88
CA GLN A 456 15.76 -5.68 9.33
C GLN A 456 16.83 -6.46 8.56
N GLU A 457 17.70 -5.79 7.80
CA GLU A 457 18.87 -6.42 7.19
C GLU A 457 19.82 -6.99 8.24
N MET A 458 20.10 -6.26 9.32
CA MET A 458 20.90 -6.76 10.44
C MET A 458 20.26 -7.99 11.09
N ARG A 459 18.93 -8.05 11.25
CA ARG A 459 18.23 -9.25 11.75
C ARG A 459 18.39 -10.42 10.77
N ASN A 460 18.18 -10.19 9.48
CA ASN A 460 18.30 -11.22 8.42
C ASN A 460 19.75 -11.77 8.34
N VAL A 461 20.76 -10.90 8.44
CA VAL A 461 22.18 -11.29 8.50
C VAL A 461 22.48 -12.05 9.80
N SER A 462 21.90 -11.64 10.93
CA SER A 462 22.06 -12.35 12.21
C SER A 462 21.44 -13.75 12.16
N GLU A 463 20.25 -13.90 11.57
CA GLU A 463 19.61 -15.21 11.35
C GLU A 463 20.44 -16.07 10.38
N SER A 464 20.93 -15.49 9.28
CA SER A 464 21.84 -16.20 8.36
C SER A 464 23.15 -16.62 9.02
N LEU A 465 23.67 -15.83 9.96
CA LEU A 465 24.88 -16.17 10.73
C LEU A 465 24.60 -17.36 11.67
N VAL A 466 23.50 -17.34 12.40
CA VAL A 466 23.08 -18.46 13.26
C VAL A 466 22.89 -19.75 12.45
N MET A 467 22.25 -19.66 11.28
CA MET A 467 22.10 -20.81 10.37
C MET A 467 23.46 -21.34 9.89
N LEU A 468 24.42 -20.47 9.56
CA LEU A 468 25.78 -20.86 9.18
C LEU A 468 26.57 -21.46 10.36
N GLU A 469 26.35 -20.98 11.59
CA GLU A 469 26.92 -21.57 12.80
C GLU A 469 26.32 -22.95 13.08
N ASP A 470 25.02 -23.14 12.91
CA ASP A 470 24.35 -24.45 13.04
C ASP A 470 24.82 -25.45 11.96
N ASP A 471 24.93 -25.03 10.70
CA ASP A 471 25.48 -25.85 9.61
C ASP A 471 26.96 -26.21 9.85
N ARG A 472 27.75 -25.27 10.38
CA ARG A 472 29.12 -25.54 10.83
C ARG A 472 29.14 -26.54 11.98
N ASN A 473 28.27 -26.38 12.98
CA ASN A 473 28.18 -27.28 14.14
C ASN A 473 27.66 -28.67 13.76
N ALA A 474 26.80 -28.78 12.74
CA ALA A 474 26.37 -30.04 12.15
C ALA A 474 27.52 -30.70 11.37
N SER A 475 28.23 -29.93 10.55
CA SER A 475 29.40 -30.40 9.80
C SER A 475 30.52 -30.88 10.72
N GLN A 476 30.81 -30.14 11.80
CA GLN A 476 31.81 -30.51 12.79
C GLN A 476 31.43 -31.78 13.57
N ARG A 477 30.14 -31.97 13.88
CA ARG A 477 29.63 -33.25 14.42
C ARG A 477 29.74 -34.40 13.41
N ARG A 478 29.55 -34.15 12.10
CA ARG A 478 29.74 -35.20 11.08
C ARG A 478 31.22 -35.53 10.86
N ILE A 479 32.12 -34.54 10.96
CA ILE A 479 33.57 -34.77 10.95
C ILE A 479 33.97 -35.66 12.14
N GLN A 480 33.54 -35.33 13.35
CA GLN A 480 33.80 -36.18 14.54
C GLN A 480 33.28 -37.61 14.39
N GLN A 481 32.10 -37.80 13.79
CA GLN A 481 31.60 -39.14 13.45
C GLN A 481 32.46 -39.86 12.42
N LEU A 482 32.92 -39.17 11.37
CA LEU A 482 33.78 -39.75 10.34
C LEU A 482 35.19 -40.05 10.87
N GLU A 483 35.71 -39.23 11.79
CA GLU A 483 36.96 -39.47 12.51
C GLU A 483 36.85 -40.72 13.39
N GLN A 484 35.74 -40.89 14.12
CA GLN A 484 35.46 -42.10 14.89
C GLN A 484 35.24 -43.33 14.00
N GLU A 485 34.46 -43.22 12.91
CA GLU A 485 34.27 -44.28 11.91
C GLU A 485 35.62 -44.71 11.28
N LEU A 486 36.57 -43.78 11.09
CA LEU A 486 37.94 -44.06 10.63
C LEU A 486 38.81 -44.71 11.70
N GLU A 487 38.71 -44.29 12.95
CA GLU A 487 39.50 -44.85 14.05
C GLU A 487 39.05 -46.28 14.38
N ASP A 488 37.73 -46.55 14.40
CA ASP A 488 37.17 -47.90 14.52
C ASP A 488 37.63 -48.80 13.35
N ALA A 489 37.62 -48.29 12.12
CA ALA A 489 38.09 -49.03 10.94
C ALA A 489 39.61 -49.28 10.96
N ASN A 490 40.42 -48.34 11.46
CA ASN A 490 41.86 -48.52 11.63
C ASN A 490 42.15 -49.59 12.70
N GLN A 491 41.42 -49.60 13.81
CA GLN A 491 41.53 -50.65 14.83
C GLN A 491 41.13 -52.03 14.28
N GLU A 492 40.10 -52.10 13.43
CA GLU A 492 39.74 -53.35 12.75
C GLU A 492 40.87 -53.82 11.81
N LEU A 493 41.45 -52.91 11.01
CA LEU A 493 42.59 -53.17 10.14
C LEU A 493 43.83 -53.66 10.92
N GLU A 494 44.21 -52.98 12.01
CA GLU A 494 45.31 -53.44 12.89
C GLU A 494 45.03 -54.85 13.44
N SER A 495 43.78 -55.14 13.81
CA SER A 495 43.39 -56.48 14.26
C SER A 495 43.48 -57.54 13.15
N LEU A 496 43.26 -57.15 11.89
CA LEU A 496 43.34 -58.04 10.73
C LEU A 496 44.80 -58.26 10.32
N ASP A 497 45.63 -57.22 10.33
CA ASP A 497 47.08 -57.32 10.11
C ASP A 497 47.73 -58.19 11.19
N GLN A 498 47.33 -58.08 12.46
CA GLN A 498 47.84 -58.96 13.52
C GLN A 498 47.43 -60.42 13.29
N LYS A 499 46.17 -60.70 12.90
CA LYS A 499 45.72 -62.06 12.53
C LYS A 499 46.45 -62.59 11.29
N LEU A 500 46.73 -61.74 10.31
CA LEU A 500 47.46 -62.09 9.09
C LEU A 500 48.92 -62.40 9.41
N HIS A 501 49.56 -61.60 10.26
CA HIS A 501 50.92 -61.85 10.74
C HIS A 501 51.01 -63.15 11.57
N GLU A 502 50.03 -63.42 12.45
CA GLU A 502 49.93 -64.72 13.13
C GLU A 502 49.74 -65.89 12.15
N ALA A 503 48.98 -65.70 11.07
CA ALA A 503 48.80 -66.70 10.03
C ALA A 503 50.08 -66.92 9.23
N GLN A 504 50.83 -65.86 8.89
CA GLN A 504 52.15 -65.95 8.27
C GLN A 504 53.14 -66.71 9.17
N GLN A 505 53.23 -66.38 10.47
CA GLN A 505 54.07 -67.15 11.40
C GLN A 505 53.68 -68.62 11.50
N LYS A 506 52.38 -68.96 11.35
CA LYS A 506 51.92 -70.35 11.30
C LYS A 506 52.32 -71.02 9.97
N ILE A 507 52.23 -70.31 8.86
CA ILE A 507 52.69 -70.77 7.53
C ILE A 507 54.20 -71.01 7.55
N GLU A 508 55.02 -70.07 8.00
CA GLU A 508 56.49 -70.24 8.11
C GLU A 508 56.85 -71.47 8.96
N ARG A 509 56.15 -71.70 10.09
CA ARG A 509 56.34 -72.91 10.91
C ARG A 509 55.96 -74.19 10.17
N PHE A 510 54.87 -74.17 9.39
CA PHE A 510 54.47 -75.30 8.57
C PHE A 510 55.39 -75.51 7.35
N GLU A 511 55.97 -74.45 6.78
CA GLU A 511 56.98 -74.53 5.73
C GLU A 511 58.27 -75.17 6.27
N VAL A 512 58.79 -74.72 7.42
CA VAL A 512 59.94 -75.37 8.09
C VAL A 512 59.64 -76.83 8.44
N GLN A 513 58.43 -77.14 8.90
CA GLN A 513 58.02 -78.53 9.15
C GLN A 513 57.92 -79.34 7.85
N GLN A 514 57.43 -78.75 6.77
CA GLN A 514 57.35 -79.37 5.45
C GLN A 514 58.76 -79.61 4.88
N GLU A 515 59.68 -78.66 5.00
CA GLU A 515 61.09 -78.82 4.61
C GLU A 515 61.79 -79.91 5.42
N SER A 516 61.54 -79.98 6.73
CA SER A 516 62.04 -81.07 7.60
C SER A 516 61.50 -82.43 7.15
N ASN A 517 60.19 -82.56 6.97
CA ASN A 517 59.55 -83.80 6.51
C ASN A 517 60.02 -84.17 5.08
N GLN A 518 60.22 -83.18 4.22
CA GLN A 518 60.71 -83.39 2.86
C GLN A 518 62.18 -83.83 2.84
N SER A 519 62.99 -83.31 3.77
CA SER A 519 64.38 -83.73 4.01
C SER A 519 64.45 -85.16 4.55
N GLU A 520 63.55 -85.54 5.47
CA GLU A 520 63.38 -86.91 5.95
C GLU A 520 62.95 -87.85 4.82
N ILE A 521 62.00 -87.44 3.97
CA ILE A 521 61.59 -88.20 2.78
C ILE A 521 62.77 -88.37 1.79
N THR A 522 63.61 -87.36 1.58
CA THR A 522 64.80 -87.51 0.73
C THR A 522 65.84 -88.43 1.37
N PHE A 523 66.08 -88.31 2.67
CA PHE A 523 66.98 -89.20 3.41
C PHE A 523 66.53 -90.66 3.31
N LEU A 524 65.25 -90.94 3.57
CA LEU A 524 64.68 -92.29 3.44
C LEU A 524 64.72 -92.81 2.00
N ARG A 525 64.64 -91.95 0.97
CA ARG A 525 64.84 -92.34 -0.43
C ARG A 525 66.29 -92.64 -0.77
N GLU A 526 67.24 -91.86 -0.24
CA GLU A 526 68.67 -92.11 -0.40
C GLU A 526 69.09 -93.39 0.33
N GLU A 527 68.55 -93.64 1.52
CA GLU A 527 68.73 -94.90 2.26
C GLU A 527 68.13 -96.09 1.50
N GLN A 528 66.91 -95.96 0.95
CA GLN A 528 66.29 -96.99 0.10
C GLN A 528 67.07 -97.26 -1.20
N GLU A 529 67.60 -96.23 -1.87
CA GLU A 529 68.43 -96.44 -3.07
C GLU A 529 69.79 -97.05 -2.69
N GLY A 530 70.36 -96.68 -1.53
CA GLY A 530 71.52 -97.34 -0.94
C GLY A 530 71.28 -98.81 -0.60
N ASP A 531 70.13 -99.16 -0.03
CA ASP A 531 69.70 -100.54 0.17
C ASP A 531 69.47 -101.29 -1.13
N LYS A 532 68.90 -100.64 -2.14
CA LYS A 532 68.72 -101.22 -3.48
C LYS A 532 70.06 -101.51 -4.17
N ILE A 533 71.08 -100.65 -3.97
CA ILE A 533 72.46 -100.93 -4.39
C ILE A 533 73.03 -102.11 -3.60
N ARG A 534 72.92 -102.12 -2.26
CA ARG A 534 73.37 -103.25 -1.41
C ARG A 534 72.72 -104.58 -1.81
N ILE A 535 71.42 -104.57 -2.11
CA ILE A 535 70.68 -105.74 -2.61
C ILE A 535 71.22 -106.15 -3.98
N GLY A 536 71.42 -105.21 -4.90
CA GLY A 536 72.01 -105.48 -6.22
C GLY A 536 73.42 -106.08 -6.15
N ASP A 537 74.27 -105.58 -5.24
CA ASP A 537 75.62 -106.13 -5.00
C ASP A 537 75.55 -107.55 -4.38
N LEU A 538 74.62 -107.80 -3.46
CA LEU A 538 74.37 -109.12 -2.87
C LEU A 538 73.78 -110.10 -3.90
N GLU A 539 72.89 -109.66 -4.77
CA GLU A 539 72.34 -110.43 -5.89
C GLU A 539 73.43 -110.75 -6.91
N ALA A 540 74.31 -109.79 -7.25
CA ALA A 540 75.46 -110.01 -8.12
C ALA A 540 76.46 -111.01 -7.51
N ALA A 541 76.77 -110.88 -6.21
CA ALA A 541 77.62 -111.82 -5.48
C ALA A 541 76.99 -113.22 -5.38
N LEU A 542 75.67 -113.31 -5.16
CA LEU A 542 74.91 -114.56 -5.16
C LEU A 542 74.92 -115.22 -6.54
N ASN A 543 74.70 -114.46 -7.61
CA ASN A 543 74.77 -114.94 -8.99
C ASN A 543 76.19 -115.42 -9.35
N ALA A 544 77.24 -114.70 -8.93
CA ALA A 544 78.62 -115.12 -9.11
C ALA A 544 78.93 -116.42 -8.32
N ALA A 545 78.44 -116.54 -7.09
CA ALA A 545 78.56 -117.77 -6.30
C ALA A 545 77.78 -118.94 -6.93
N GLN A 546 76.60 -118.70 -7.48
CA GLN A 546 75.83 -119.71 -8.23
C GLN A 546 76.53 -120.14 -9.52
N MET A 547 77.12 -119.21 -10.28
CA MET A 547 77.95 -119.52 -11.45
C MET A 547 79.17 -120.35 -11.05
N ASN A 548 79.91 -119.98 -9.99
CA ASN A 548 81.03 -120.77 -9.49
C ASN A 548 80.60 -122.18 -9.05
N ILE A 549 79.45 -122.33 -8.38
CA ILE A 549 78.89 -123.65 -8.02
C ILE A 549 78.49 -124.44 -9.27
N GLN A 550 77.98 -123.78 -10.31
CA GLN A 550 77.63 -124.42 -11.58
C GLN A 550 78.90 -124.88 -12.33
N GLU A 551 79.95 -124.06 -12.39
CA GLU A 551 81.26 -124.45 -12.93
C GLU A 551 81.88 -125.62 -12.16
N GLU A 552 81.87 -125.59 -10.83
CA GLU A 552 82.39 -126.69 -10.00
C GLU A 552 81.55 -127.98 -10.15
N ARG A 553 80.23 -127.86 -10.37
CA ARG A 553 79.37 -129.00 -10.73
C ARG A 553 79.70 -129.56 -12.11
N GLU A 554 79.97 -128.71 -13.09
CA GLU A 554 80.38 -129.13 -14.43
C GLU A 554 81.77 -129.77 -14.40
N ARG A 555 82.73 -129.23 -13.63
CA ARG A 555 84.04 -129.87 -13.37
C ARG A 555 83.91 -131.21 -12.66
N TYR A 556 83.01 -131.33 -11.67
CA TYR A 556 82.74 -132.59 -10.99
C TYR A 556 82.14 -133.62 -11.96
N LYS A 557 81.21 -133.18 -12.81
CA LYS A 557 80.61 -134.02 -13.84
C LYS A 557 81.62 -134.48 -14.89
N ASP A 558 82.52 -133.61 -15.35
CA ASP A 558 83.64 -133.97 -16.23
C ASP A 558 84.55 -135.03 -15.59
N LEU A 559 84.77 -134.98 -14.28
CA LEU A 559 85.53 -135.99 -13.53
C LEU A 559 84.74 -137.30 -13.37
N GLU A 560 83.44 -137.23 -13.15
CA GLU A 560 82.54 -138.39 -13.08
C GLU A 560 82.43 -139.10 -14.44
N ASP A 561 82.29 -138.33 -15.53
CA ASP A 561 82.25 -138.84 -16.90
C ASP A 561 83.57 -139.54 -17.26
N ARG A 562 84.74 -138.94 -16.94
CA ARG A 562 86.07 -139.59 -17.08
C ARG A 562 86.18 -140.87 -16.25
N GLY A 563 85.72 -140.86 -15.00
CA GLY A 563 85.67 -142.06 -14.15
C GLY A 563 84.77 -143.15 -14.75
N SER A 564 83.64 -142.77 -15.36
CA SER A 564 82.75 -143.70 -16.07
C SER A 564 83.43 -144.30 -17.31
N GLU A 565 84.26 -143.54 -18.02
CA GLU A 565 85.03 -144.01 -19.17
C GLU A 565 86.13 -144.99 -18.75
N GLU A 566 86.84 -144.74 -17.66
CA GLU A 566 87.79 -145.72 -17.10
C GLU A 566 87.12 -147.03 -16.68
N ILE A 567 85.91 -146.98 -16.11
CA ILE A 567 85.11 -148.17 -15.79
C ILE A 567 84.71 -148.92 -17.07
N LYS A 568 84.17 -148.23 -18.08
CA LYS A 568 83.78 -148.81 -19.37
C LYS A 568 84.98 -149.47 -20.08
N GLN A 569 86.17 -148.87 -20.03
CA GLN A 569 87.39 -149.47 -20.58
C GLN A 569 87.80 -150.75 -19.84
N ARG A 570 87.65 -150.80 -18.51
CA ARG A 570 87.90 -152.02 -17.72
C ARG A 570 86.87 -153.13 -18.01
N GLU A 571 85.59 -152.78 -18.18
CA GLU A 571 84.55 -153.75 -18.54
C GLU A 571 84.74 -154.33 -19.95
N ALA A 572 85.18 -153.52 -20.92
CA ALA A 572 85.45 -153.98 -22.28
C ALA A 572 86.62 -154.99 -22.36
N LEU A 573 87.67 -154.79 -21.56
CA LEU A 573 88.75 -155.77 -21.43
C LEU A 573 88.27 -157.07 -20.76
N GLY A 574 87.44 -156.95 -19.70
CA GLY A 574 86.85 -158.10 -19.02
C GLY A 574 85.81 -158.88 -19.84
N SER A 575 85.22 -158.30 -20.89
CA SER A 575 84.31 -159.00 -21.80
C SER A 575 85.07 -159.81 -22.86
N GLN A 576 86.18 -159.29 -23.40
CA GLN A 576 87.03 -160.01 -24.35
C GLN A 576 87.68 -161.28 -23.77
N GLU A 577 88.08 -161.27 -22.49
CA GLU A 577 88.57 -162.48 -21.82
C GLU A 577 87.45 -163.53 -21.65
N LYS A 578 86.23 -163.10 -21.32
CA LYS A 578 85.08 -164.01 -21.13
C LYS A 578 84.62 -164.66 -22.44
N GLU A 579 84.63 -163.93 -23.55
CA GLU A 579 84.21 -164.48 -24.86
C GLU A 579 85.13 -165.62 -25.35
N GLN A 580 86.43 -165.55 -25.03
CA GLN A 580 87.39 -166.62 -25.36
C GLN A 580 87.17 -167.88 -24.51
N TRP A 581 86.79 -167.73 -23.24
CA TRP A 581 86.42 -168.87 -22.38
C TRP A 581 85.08 -169.50 -22.78
N GLN A 582 84.11 -168.70 -23.24
CA GLN A 582 82.78 -169.19 -23.62
C GLN A 582 82.84 -170.19 -24.80
N LYS A 583 83.65 -169.91 -25.83
CA LYS A 583 83.83 -170.81 -26.99
C LYS A 583 84.42 -172.18 -26.64
N ALA A 584 85.26 -172.28 -25.61
CA ALA A 584 85.79 -173.57 -25.16
C ALA A 584 84.77 -174.39 -24.34
N PHE A 585 83.76 -173.74 -23.76
CA PHE A 585 82.72 -174.40 -22.96
C PHE A 585 81.64 -175.04 -23.83
N ASP A 586 81.26 -174.40 -24.95
CA ASP A 586 80.14 -174.85 -25.79
C ASP A 586 80.43 -176.16 -26.55
N ASP A 587 81.69 -176.41 -26.96
CA ASP A 587 82.13 -177.67 -27.60
C ASP A 587 82.07 -178.88 -26.65
N GLN A 588 82.25 -178.67 -25.34
CA GLN A 588 82.05 -179.70 -24.30
C GLN A 588 80.56 -179.97 -24.05
N ASN A 589 79.74 -178.92 -24.07
CA ASN A 589 78.32 -179.00 -23.69
C ASN A 589 77.47 -179.76 -24.73
N ALA A 590 77.87 -179.73 -26.01
CA ALA A 590 77.23 -180.48 -27.10
C ALA A 590 77.32 -182.02 -26.95
N GLN A 591 78.20 -182.55 -26.10
CA GLN A 591 78.27 -183.97 -25.79
C GLN A 591 77.31 -184.39 -24.65
N ASN A 592 76.91 -183.44 -23.80
CA ASN A 592 76.08 -183.68 -22.61
C ASN A 592 74.58 -183.75 -22.93
N THR A 593 74.14 -183.04 -23.97
CA THR A 593 72.73 -182.98 -24.40
C THR A 593 72.18 -184.32 -24.91
N LYS A 594 73.03 -185.25 -25.35
CA LYS A 594 72.62 -186.61 -25.74
C LYS A 594 72.31 -187.54 -24.56
N ALA A 595 72.60 -187.15 -23.31
CA ALA A 595 72.59 -188.05 -22.15
C ALA A 595 71.41 -187.88 -21.16
N ARG A 596 70.46 -186.95 -21.40
CA ARG A 596 69.36 -186.68 -20.44
C ARG A 596 67.94 -186.59 -21.01
N GLU A 597 67.75 -186.88 -22.30
CA GLU A 597 66.40 -186.96 -22.88
C GLU A 597 65.51 -188.08 -22.27
N GLU A 598 66.09 -188.98 -21.48
CA GLU A 598 65.42 -190.03 -20.70
C GLU A 598 64.64 -189.51 -19.47
N ILE A 599 64.91 -188.30 -18.96
CA ILE A 599 64.25 -187.75 -17.76
C ILE A 599 62.81 -187.23 -18.05
N ARG A 600 62.37 -187.28 -19.31
CA ARG A 600 61.10 -186.69 -19.83
C ARG A 600 59.78 -187.06 -19.15
N ARG A 601 59.70 -188.09 -18.28
CA ARG A 601 58.46 -188.87 -18.08
C ARG A 601 57.67 -188.65 -16.77
N LEU A 602 58.17 -187.94 -15.76
CA LEU A 602 57.70 -188.07 -14.36
C LEU A 602 57.21 -186.79 -13.60
N ARG A 603 56.74 -185.73 -14.26
CA ARG A 603 56.21 -184.53 -13.53
C ARG A 603 54.83 -184.02 -13.96
N LYS A 604 53.99 -184.88 -14.55
CA LYS A 604 52.66 -184.50 -15.09
C LYS A 604 51.46 -184.78 -14.15
N GLU A 605 51.69 -185.15 -12.88
CA GLU A 605 50.63 -185.59 -11.95
C GLU A 605 50.27 -184.59 -10.82
N LEU A 606 50.99 -183.48 -10.64
CA LEU A 606 50.81 -182.57 -9.48
C LEU A 606 49.72 -181.49 -9.67
N ALA A 607 48.68 -181.74 -10.46
CA ALA A 607 47.74 -180.72 -10.93
C ALA A 607 46.30 -180.80 -10.35
N PHE A 608 46.11 -181.40 -9.16
CA PHE A 608 44.76 -181.76 -8.65
C PHE A 608 44.50 -181.44 -7.16
N LYS A 609 45.27 -180.54 -6.51
CA LYS A 609 45.19 -180.33 -5.04
C LYS A 609 44.92 -178.92 -4.53
N GLU A 610 44.85 -177.90 -5.39
CA GLU A 610 44.84 -176.49 -4.94
C GLU A 610 43.44 -175.84 -4.77
N ALA A 611 42.36 -176.55 -5.11
CA ALA A 611 41.00 -175.98 -5.17
C ALA A 611 40.18 -176.02 -3.86
N GLU A 612 40.73 -176.53 -2.75
CA GLU A 612 39.96 -176.88 -1.53
C GLU A 612 40.08 -175.85 -0.39
N ALA A 613 40.93 -174.81 -0.54
CA ALA A 613 41.33 -173.93 0.56
C ALA A 613 40.42 -172.71 0.82
N THR A 614 39.54 -172.33 -0.10
CA THR A 614 38.77 -171.07 -0.01
C THR A 614 37.54 -171.13 0.91
N ASN A 615 37.04 -172.33 1.20
CA ASN A 615 35.75 -172.56 1.88
C ASN A 615 35.76 -172.32 3.41
N TRP A 616 36.91 -171.97 3.99
CA TRP A 616 37.09 -171.78 5.44
C TRP A 616 37.07 -170.32 5.92
N LYS A 617 37.07 -169.35 5.01
CA LYS A 617 37.16 -167.92 5.37
C LYS A 617 35.85 -167.31 5.88
N GLN A 618 34.70 -167.90 5.53
CA GLN A 618 33.37 -167.33 5.77
C GLN A 618 32.73 -167.73 7.12
N ARG A 619 33.45 -168.46 7.99
CA ARG A 619 33.00 -168.86 9.34
C ARG A 619 33.66 -168.09 10.48
N LEU A 620 34.44 -167.06 10.17
CA LEU A 620 35.19 -166.27 11.14
C LEU A 620 34.41 -165.02 11.59
N ASP A 621 33.79 -164.31 10.65
CA ASP A 621 33.07 -163.05 10.90
C ASP A 621 31.83 -163.24 11.82
N ASP A 622 31.14 -164.39 11.73
CA ASP A 622 29.96 -164.70 12.56
C ASP A 622 30.29 -164.85 14.07
N LEU A 623 31.57 -165.04 14.44
CA LEU A 623 31.99 -165.16 15.84
C LEU A 623 32.30 -163.82 16.51
N GLU A 624 32.69 -162.78 15.75
CA GLU A 624 33.05 -161.48 16.32
C GLU A 624 31.82 -160.70 16.83
N THR A 625 30.66 -160.89 16.19
CA THR A 625 29.39 -160.25 16.58
C THR A 625 28.93 -160.70 17.97
N SER A 626 29.27 -161.93 18.40
CA SER A 626 28.88 -162.51 19.70
C SER A 626 29.68 -161.96 20.89
N LEU A 627 30.77 -161.22 20.66
CA LEU A 627 31.64 -160.68 21.73
C LEU A 627 31.27 -159.24 22.16
N ARG A 628 30.28 -158.60 21.53
CA ARG A 628 29.84 -157.23 21.91
C ARG A 628 28.64 -157.18 22.86
N ASP A 629 27.86 -158.25 22.99
CA ASP A 629 26.70 -158.32 23.91
C ASP A 629 27.07 -158.77 25.35
N ALA A 630 28.33 -159.13 25.62
CA ALA A 630 28.76 -159.75 26.87
C ALA A 630 29.37 -158.79 27.93
N LEU A 631 29.36 -157.47 27.70
CA LEU A 631 29.88 -156.46 28.65
C LEU A 631 28.90 -155.29 28.80
N GLY A 632 28.11 -155.32 29.87
CA GLY A 632 27.12 -154.28 30.18
C GLY A 632 27.56 -153.26 31.23
N SER A 633 26.90 -152.10 31.20
CA SER A 633 26.85 -151.04 32.22
C SER A 633 28.08 -150.14 32.43
N LEU A 634 27.88 -148.83 32.20
CA LEU A 634 27.92 -147.87 33.31
C LEU A 634 27.06 -146.62 33.00
N ASP A 635 25.86 -146.57 33.56
CA ASP A 635 25.04 -145.36 33.63
C ASP A 635 24.82 -144.96 35.10
N GLY A 636 24.80 -143.65 35.39
CA GLY A 636 24.70 -143.16 36.77
C GLY A 636 25.16 -141.72 37.01
N THR A 637 26.29 -141.30 36.45
CA THR A 637 26.86 -139.95 36.70
C THR A 637 26.57 -138.93 35.58
N LYS A 638 26.12 -139.40 34.41
CA LYS A 638 25.91 -138.58 33.21
C LYS A 638 24.63 -137.72 33.29
N SER A 639 23.60 -138.21 33.99
CA SER A 639 22.27 -137.58 34.07
C SER A 639 22.25 -136.26 34.86
N SER A 640 23.03 -136.14 35.95
CA SER A 640 23.16 -134.88 36.69
C SER A 640 23.90 -133.82 35.87
N LEU A 641 25.05 -134.18 35.30
CA LEU A 641 25.86 -133.24 34.52
C LEU A 641 25.10 -132.71 33.29
N LEU A 642 24.30 -133.57 32.63
CA LEU A 642 23.43 -133.15 31.51
C LEU A 642 22.26 -132.24 31.95
N LYS A 643 21.74 -132.37 33.17
CA LYS A 643 20.73 -131.44 33.72
C LYS A 643 21.33 -130.07 34.02
N ASP A 644 22.53 -130.02 34.59
CA ASP A 644 23.20 -128.77 34.93
C ASP A 644 23.72 -128.05 33.66
N VAL A 645 24.28 -128.78 32.70
CA VAL A 645 24.60 -128.25 31.36
C VAL A 645 23.33 -127.75 30.66
N GLY A 646 22.25 -128.53 30.67
CA GLY A 646 20.97 -128.11 30.09
C GLY A 646 20.32 -126.93 30.81
N LYS A 647 20.64 -126.70 32.09
CA LYS A 647 20.23 -125.50 32.83
C LYS A 647 21.09 -124.30 32.41
N LEU A 648 22.42 -124.43 32.45
CA LEU A 648 23.34 -123.38 32.00
C LEU A 648 23.12 -122.97 30.53
N GLN A 649 22.70 -123.91 29.67
CA GLN A 649 22.28 -123.59 28.29
C GLN A 649 21.00 -122.74 28.25
N ARG A 650 19.98 -123.10 29.04
CA ARG A 650 18.75 -122.28 29.15
C ARG A 650 19.01 -120.91 29.77
N ASP A 651 19.80 -120.85 30.84
CA ASP A 651 20.20 -119.60 31.49
C ASP A 651 21.04 -118.71 30.53
N LEU A 652 21.84 -119.32 29.63
CA LEU A 652 22.58 -118.62 28.57
C LEU A 652 21.67 -118.14 27.43
N ASP A 653 20.75 -118.98 26.95
CA ASP A 653 19.79 -118.61 25.90
C ASP A 653 18.85 -117.49 26.39
N GLU A 654 18.40 -117.55 27.65
CA GLU A 654 17.57 -116.52 28.30
C GLU A 654 18.33 -115.20 28.44
N THR A 655 19.58 -115.23 28.92
CA THR A 655 20.43 -114.01 28.99
C THR A 655 20.83 -113.48 27.61
N MET A 656 20.93 -114.31 26.57
CA MET A 656 21.08 -113.86 25.18
C MET A 656 19.81 -113.20 24.64
N MET A 657 18.62 -113.74 24.94
CA MET A 657 17.35 -113.10 24.59
C MET A 657 17.17 -111.75 25.30
N ASP A 658 17.50 -111.66 26.60
CA ASP A 658 17.47 -110.40 27.35
C ASP A 658 18.47 -109.38 26.79
N LEU A 659 19.68 -109.81 26.39
CA LEU A 659 20.69 -108.97 25.77
C LEU A 659 20.19 -108.40 24.42
N ASP A 660 19.60 -109.24 23.57
CA ASP A 660 19.08 -108.80 22.27
C ASP A 660 17.79 -107.96 22.42
N HIS A 661 16.96 -108.22 23.44
CA HIS A 661 15.86 -107.34 23.81
C HIS A 661 16.36 -105.95 24.25
N ALA A 662 17.35 -105.90 25.15
CA ALA A 662 17.98 -104.65 25.59
C ALA A 662 18.67 -103.89 24.44
N ARG A 663 19.29 -104.60 23.48
CA ARG A 663 19.83 -104.01 22.25
C ARG A 663 18.74 -103.44 21.35
N SER A 664 17.61 -104.13 21.20
CA SER A 664 16.47 -103.62 20.43
C SER A 664 15.87 -102.37 21.09
N GLU A 665 15.65 -102.41 22.41
CA GLU A 665 15.20 -101.24 23.17
C GLU A 665 16.17 -100.07 23.05
N LEU A 666 17.48 -100.32 23.09
CA LEU A 666 18.49 -99.27 22.93
C LEU A 666 18.44 -98.68 21.52
N ALA A 667 18.33 -99.50 20.48
CA ALA A 667 18.20 -99.04 19.11
C ALA A 667 16.93 -98.20 18.88
N ASP A 668 15.81 -98.56 19.52
CA ASP A 668 14.57 -97.79 19.45
C ASP A 668 14.61 -96.51 20.31
N LYS A 669 15.33 -96.52 21.43
CA LYS A 669 15.66 -95.31 22.21
C LYS A 669 16.59 -94.37 21.42
N GLU A 670 17.57 -94.88 20.69
CA GLU A 670 18.41 -94.08 19.78
C GLU A 670 17.61 -93.50 18.61
N ARG A 671 16.72 -94.29 17.98
CA ARG A 671 15.82 -93.80 16.92
C ARG A 671 14.90 -92.70 17.42
N THR A 672 14.28 -92.89 18.58
CA THR A 672 13.39 -91.88 19.17
C THR A 672 14.13 -90.63 19.62
N LEU A 673 15.36 -90.74 20.15
CA LEU A 673 16.24 -89.60 20.42
C LEU A 673 16.60 -88.83 19.14
N ARG A 674 17.08 -89.50 18.08
CA ARG A 674 17.37 -88.86 16.78
C ARG A 674 16.14 -88.18 16.16
N ASN A 675 14.96 -88.79 16.27
CA ASN A 675 13.71 -88.16 15.84
C ASN A 675 13.35 -86.95 16.70
N ARG A 676 13.60 -86.99 18.01
CA ARG A 676 13.39 -85.85 18.91
C ARG A 676 14.37 -84.71 18.62
N ASP A 677 15.62 -85.03 18.33
CA ASP A 677 16.66 -84.03 18.05
C ASP A 677 16.42 -83.35 16.69
N THR A 678 16.01 -84.09 15.65
CA THR A 678 15.58 -83.48 14.38
C THR A 678 14.32 -82.62 14.52
N LEU A 679 13.37 -83.01 15.39
CA LEU A 679 12.21 -82.17 15.73
C LEU A 679 12.64 -80.90 16.51
N LEU A 680 13.55 -81.00 17.46
CA LEU A 680 14.10 -79.84 18.19
C LEU A 680 14.89 -78.91 17.27
N GLU A 681 15.67 -79.46 16.34
CA GLU A 681 16.37 -78.66 15.32
C GLU A 681 15.35 -77.94 14.41
N SER A 682 14.37 -78.65 13.86
CA SER A 682 13.35 -78.06 12.98
C SER A 682 12.53 -76.96 13.67
N THR A 683 12.12 -77.17 14.92
CA THR A 683 11.39 -76.17 15.72
C THR A 683 12.27 -75.01 16.14
N SER A 684 13.59 -75.21 16.35
CA SER A 684 14.53 -74.11 16.59
C SER A 684 14.75 -73.25 15.34
N LEU A 685 14.80 -73.87 14.16
CA LEU A 685 14.90 -73.18 12.87
C LEU A 685 13.61 -72.43 12.53
N GLU A 686 12.45 -73.00 12.84
CA GLU A 686 11.16 -72.33 12.70
C GLU A 686 11.03 -71.16 13.68
N SER A 687 11.48 -71.33 14.93
CA SER A 687 11.53 -70.24 15.92
C SER A 687 12.43 -69.08 15.47
N ARG A 688 13.60 -69.38 14.89
CA ARG A 688 14.47 -68.36 14.27
C ARG A 688 13.80 -67.67 13.09
N LYS A 689 13.16 -68.41 12.17
CA LYS A 689 12.42 -67.83 11.04
C LYS A 689 11.26 -66.93 11.50
N LEU A 690 10.54 -67.32 12.55
CA LEU A 690 9.47 -66.51 13.14
C LEU A 690 10.02 -65.24 13.78
N ALA A 691 11.17 -65.31 14.48
CA ALA A 691 11.88 -64.14 15.01
C ALA A 691 12.37 -63.21 13.88
N ASP A 692 12.99 -63.75 12.83
CA ASP A 692 13.42 -62.97 11.65
C ASP A 692 12.24 -62.28 10.95
N MET A 693 11.07 -62.93 10.88
CA MET A 693 9.86 -62.31 10.33
C MET A 693 9.29 -61.22 11.25
N LEU A 694 9.29 -61.45 12.57
CA LEU A 694 8.87 -60.45 13.56
C LEU A 694 9.76 -59.20 13.52
N ASP A 695 11.08 -59.38 13.43
CA ASP A 695 12.02 -58.26 13.37
C ASP A 695 11.98 -57.54 12.02
N LYS A 696 11.70 -58.25 10.91
CA LYS A 696 11.34 -57.62 9.63
C LYS A 696 10.04 -56.82 9.72
N GLU A 697 8.99 -57.33 10.37
CA GLU A 697 7.74 -56.58 10.58
C GLU A 697 7.99 -55.33 11.44
N ARG A 698 8.80 -55.44 12.50
CA ARG A 698 9.21 -54.29 13.34
C ARG A 698 10.01 -53.26 12.56
N GLN A 699 10.97 -53.68 11.72
CA GLN A 699 11.74 -52.79 10.87
C GLN A 699 10.85 -52.09 9.83
N LEU A 700 9.94 -52.81 9.18
CA LEU A 700 8.96 -52.25 8.25
C LEU A 700 8.04 -51.24 8.94
N ARG A 701 7.45 -51.58 10.10
CA ARG A 701 6.65 -50.66 10.92
C ARG A 701 7.42 -49.40 11.33
N MET A 702 8.71 -49.52 11.65
CA MET A 702 9.56 -48.37 11.96
C MET A 702 9.87 -47.51 10.72
N GLN A 703 10.03 -48.12 9.54
CA GLN A 703 10.17 -47.41 8.27
C GLN A 703 8.86 -46.72 7.87
N GLU A 704 7.71 -47.40 7.93
CA GLU A 704 6.37 -46.84 7.69
C GLU A 704 6.09 -45.68 8.63
N LYS A 705 6.39 -45.82 9.93
CA LYS A 705 6.26 -44.73 10.91
C LYS A 705 7.14 -43.53 10.54
N ARG A 706 8.41 -43.75 10.14
CA ARG A 706 9.31 -42.67 9.69
C ARG A 706 8.81 -42.01 8.40
N GLN A 707 8.30 -42.78 7.44
CA GLN A 707 7.71 -42.25 6.21
C GLN A 707 6.44 -41.44 6.50
N PHE A 708 5.59 -41.90 7.42
CA PHE A 708 4.41 -41.17 7.87
C PHE A 708 4.77 -39.88 8.59
N GLU A 709 5.73 -39.90 9.53
CA GLU A 709 6.25 -38.69 10.19
C GLU A 709 6.89 -37.71 9.18
N GLN A 710 7.60 -38.21 8.17
CA GLN A 710 8.16 -37.39 7.11
C GLN A 710 7.08 -36.78 6.21
N SER A 711 6.04 -37.55 5.85
CA SER A 711 4.88 -37.03 5.11
C SER A 711 4.16 -35.98 5.94
N GLN A 712 3.88 -36.25 7.23
CA GLN A 712 3.21 -35.32 8.12
C GLN A 712 3.99 -34.00 8.27
N ARG A 713 5.33 -34.04 8.38
CA ARG A 713 6.16 -32.82 8.38
C ARG A 713 6.09 -32.07 7.05
N LYS A 714 6.08 -32.78 5.92
CA LYS A 714 5.90 -32.20 4.59
C LYS A 714 4.53 -31.56 4.46
N ASP A 715 3.47 -32.21 4.93
CA ASP A 715 2.10 -31.72 4.88
C ASP A 715 1.91 -30.49 5.79
N GLN A 716 2.55 -30.46 6.96
CA GLN A 716 2.59 -29.28 7.83
C GLN A 716 3.35 -28.12 7.17
N SER A 717 4.47 -28.39 6.50
CA SER A 717 5.22 -27.36 5.75
C SER A 717 4.39 -26.81 4.58
N ASN A 718 3.78 -27.70 3.78
CA ASN A 718 2.87 -27.34 2.69
C ASN A 718 1.69 -26.51 3.22
N THR A 719 1.09 -26.89 4.35
CA THR A 719 -0.01 -26.15 4.99
C THR A 719 0.43 -24.73 5.39
N ARG A 720 1.64 -24.56 5.97
CA ARG A 720 2.17 -23.23 6.31
C ARG A 720 2.43 -22.38 5.06
N THR A 721 2.96 -22.98 3.99
CA THR A 721 3.16 -22.24 2.72
C THR A 721 1.83 -21.87 2.06
N ILE A 722 0.81 -22.74 2.11
CA ILE A 722 -0.54 -22.43 1.61
C ILE A 722 -1.13 -21.26 2.42
N GLN A 723 -1.05 -21.30 3.76
CA GLN A 723 -1.50 -20.19 4.61
C GLN A 723 -0.78 -18.86 4.30
N SER A 724 0.53 -18.91 4.03
CA SER A 724 1.30 -17.73 3.61
C SER A 724 0.88 -17.20 2.22
N TYR A 725 0.52 -18.08 1.29
CA TYR A 725 -0.07 -17.66 0.01
C TYR A 725 -1.50 -17.12 0.18
N GLU A 726 -2.33 -17.71 1.05
CA GLU A 726 -3.67 -17.21 1.37
C GLU A 726 -3.64 -15.81 1.99
N THR A 727 -2.74 -15.55 2.95
CA THR A 727 -2.56 -14.19 3.50
C THR A 727 -2.09 -13.23 2.42
N ARG A 728 -1.15 -13.64 1.56
CA ARG A 728 -0.65 -12.78 0.48
C ARG A 728 -1.71 -12.50 -0.59
N ILE A 729 -2.57 -13.46 -0.90
CA ILE A 729 -3.72 -13.27 -1.79
C ILE A 729 -4.70 -12.27 -1.16
N SER A 730 -5.02 -12.40 0.13
CA SER A 730 -5.89 -11.47 0.85
C SER A 730 -5.33 -10.02 0.87
N GLU A 731 -4.03 -9.85 1.07
CA GLU A 731 -3.34 -8.55 0.95
C GLU A 731 -3.46 -7.96 -0.46
N LEU A 732 -3.25 -8.77 -1.50
CA LEU A 732 -3.36 -8.33 -2.90
C LEU A 732 -4.81 -8.02 -3.30
N GLU A 733 -5.79 -8.78 -2.81
CA GLU A 733 -7.22 -8.53 -3.02
C GLU A 733 -7.69 -7.27 -2.31
N THR A 734 -7.23 -7.02 -1.08
CA THR A 734 -7.55 -5.78 -0.34
C THR A 734 -6.91 -4.56 -0.98
N SER A 735 -5.63 -4.63 -1.38
CA SER A 735 -4.96 -3.59 -2.18
C SER A 735 -5.72 -3.29 -3.48
N ARG A 736 -6.01 -4.32 -4.30
CA ARG A 736 -6.78 -4.19 -5.54
C ARG A 736 -8.20 -3.64 -5.32
N SER A 737 -8.82 -3.92 -4.17
CA SER A 737 -10.12 -3.36 -3.76
C SER A 737 -10.01 -1.87 -3.42
N GLN A 738 -8.95 -1.46 -2.70
CA GLN A 738 -8.65 -0.05 -2.43
C GLN A 738 -8.38 0.73 -3.72
N ASP A 739 -7.58 0.19 -4.64
CA ASP A 739 -7.28 0.87 -5.91
C ASP A 739 -8.51 0.99 -6.81
N ARG A 740 -9.39 -0.03 -6.84
CA ARG A 740 -10.71 0.11 -7.48
C ARG A 740 -11.56 1.21 -6.87
N ARG A 741 -11.53 1.41 -5.55
CA ARG A 741 -12.23 2.54 -4.89
C ARG A 741 -11.60 3.87 -5.27
N ARG A 742 -10.27 3.99 -5.26
CA ARG A 742 -9.53 5.19 -5.68
C ARG A 742 -9.85 5.58 -7.12
N ILE A 743 -9.80 4.61 -8.05
CA ILE A 743 -10.15 4.83 -9.46
C ILE A 743 -11.62 5.28 -9.59
N ASN A 744 -12.57 4.62 -8.91
CA ASN A 744 -13.97 5.03 -8.95
C ASN A 744 -14.20 6.44 -8.35
N GLN A 745 -13.45 6.82 -7.32
CA GLN A 745 -13.49 8.15 -6.72
C GLN A 745 -12.95 9.22 -7.67
N LEU A 746 -11.78 8.97 -8.29
CA LEU A 746 -11.20 9.86 -9.30
C LEU A 746 -12.12 10.00 -10.52
N GLU A 747 -12.70 8.91 -11.01
CA GLU A 747 -13.68 8.94 -12.09
C GLU A 747 -14.93 9.77 -11.73
N ALA A 748 -15.41 9.69 -10.49
CA ALA A 748 -16.53 10.49 -10.02
C ALA A 748 -16.17 11.98 -9.99
N GLN A 749 -15.01 12.32 -9.41
CA GLN A 749 -14.48 13.70 -9.37
C GLN A 749 -14.28 14.28 -10.78
N TYR A 750 -13.71 13.51 -11.72
CA TYR A 750 -13.57 13.97 -13.11
C TYR A 750 -14.92 14.17 -13.81
N LYS A 751 -15.93 13.33 -13.54
CA LYS A 751 -17.30 13.51 -14.06
C LYS A 751 -17.94 14.79 -13.49
N GLU A 752 -17.76 15.05 -12.19
CA GLU A 752 -18.25 16.25 -11.51
C GLU A 752 -17.59 17.53 -12.05
N GLN A 753 -16.25 17.56 -12.14
CA GLN A 753 -15.50 18.67 -12.74
C GLN A 753 -15.91 18.96 -14.20
N LEU A 754 -16.17 17.92 -14.99
CA LEU A 754 -16.66 18.08 -16.36
C LEU A 754 -18.08 18.65 -16.41
N LEU A 755 -18.96 18.27 -15.48
CA LEU A 755 -20.31 18.84 -15.34
C LEU A 755 -20.26 20.29 -14.88
N GLU A 756 -19.44 20.63 -13.89
CA GLU A 756 -19.23 22.00 -13.42
C GLU A 756 -18.70 22.90 -14.54
N ARG A 757 -17.64 22.46 -15.24
CA ARG A 757 -17.10 23.16 -16.42
C ARG A 757 -18.18 23.40 -17.47
N ASN A 758 -19.00 22.39 -17.79
CA ASN A 758 -20.06 22.54 -18.78
C ASN A 758 -21.19 23.48 -18.31
N ASN A 759 -21.52 23.50 -17.00
CA ASN A 759 -22.44 24.46 -16.39
C ASN A 759 -21.91 25.90 -16.51
N LEU A 760 -20.66 26.15 -16.11
CA LEU A 760 -20.02 27.47 -16.19
C LEU A 760 -19.93 27.98 -17.63
N LEU A 761 -19.58 27.10 -18.58
CA LEU A 761 -19.58 27.41 -20.00
C LEU A 761 -20.99 27.78 -20.51
N LEU A 762 -22.03 27.03 -20.13
CA LEU A 762 -23.41 27.35 -20.50
C LEU A 762 -23.88 28.70 -19.93
N ALA A 763 -23.53 28.99 -18.67
CA ALA A 763 -23.81 30.27 -18.03
C ALA A 763 -23.09 31.45 -18.73
N LEU A 764 -21.82 31.28 -19.07
CA LEU A 764 -21.03 32.23 -19.85
C LEU A 764 -21.69 32.51 -21.21
N TRP A 765 -22.10 31.46 -21.93
CA TRP A 765 -22.79 31.60 -23.20
C TRP A 765 -24.12 32.37 -23.08
N ASN A 766 -24.94 32.05 -22.07
CA ASN A 766 -26.20 32.77 -21.83
C ASN A 766 -25.96 34.27 -21.57
N ARG A 767 -24.90 34.62 -20.83
CA ARG A 767 -24.51 36.02 -20.59
C ARG A 767 -23.99 36.71 -21.86
N LEU A 768 -23.09 36.07 -22.61
CA LEU A 768 -22.50 36.63 -23.83
C LEU A 768 -23.53 36.80 -24.96
N SER A 769 -24.39 35.80 -25.18
CA SER A 769 -25.47 35.89 -26.19
C SER A 769 -26.49 36.97 -25.85
N THR A 770 -26.78 37.21 -24.57
CA THR A 770 -27.59 38.34 -24.12
C THR A 770 -26.93 39.68 -24.45
N LEU A 771 -25.61 39.83 -24.21
CA LEU A 771 -24.86 41.06 -24.54
C LEU A 771 -24.77 41.35 -26.05
N CYS A 772 -24.77 40.31 -26.89
CA CYS A 772 -24.75 40.44 -28.35
C CYS A 772 -26.12 40.77 -28.96
N GLY A 773 -27.21 40.63 -28.20
CA GLY A 773 -28.58 40.83 -28.66
C GLY A 773 -29.20 39.61 -29.34
N THR A 774 -30.54 39.57 -29.36
CA THR A 774 -31.35 38.43 -29.81
C THR A 774 -31.05 38.02 -31.26
N ASP A 775 -30.90 38.99 -32.15
CA ASP A 775 -30.78 38.75 -33.59
C ASP A 775 -29.42 38.15 -33.95
N TRP A 776 -28.37 38.53 -33.20
CA TRP A 776 -27.05 37.93 -33.32
C TRP A 776 -27.05 36.51 -32.72
N ALA A 777 -27.67 36.34 -31.54
CA ALA A 777 -27.74 35.05 -30.86
C ALA A 777 -28.51 34.00 -31.66
N GLN A 778 -29.63 34.36 -32.31
CA GLN A 778 -30.39 33.44 -33.17
C GLN A 778 -29.55 32.91 -34.34
N ARG A 779 -28.67 33.74 -34.93
CA ARG A 779 -27.84 33.35 -36.08
C ARG A 779 -26.60 32.54 -35.69
N ASN A 780 -26.07 32.73 -34.48
CA ASN A 780 -24.78 32.17 -34.05
C ASN A 780 -24.88 31.18 -32.87
N SER A 781 -26.09 30.82 -32.41
CA SER A 781 -26.26 29.93 -31.26
C SER A 781 -25.99 28.46 -31.56
N MET A 782 -26.27 27.99 -32.77
CA MET A 782 -26.21 26.56 -33.09
C MET A 782 -24.79 26.01 -33.00
N VAL A 783 -24.62 24.92 -32.25
CA VAL A 783 -23.41 24.11 -32.20
C VAL A 783 -23.73 22.80 -32.90
N ASN A 784 -23.11 22.54 -34.06
CA ASN A 784 -23.38 21.36 -34.90
C ASN A 784 -24.87 21.14 -35.25
N GLY A 785 -25.67 22.23 -35.30
CA GLY A 785 -27.12 22.19 -35.59
C GLY A 785 -28.03 22.10 -34.36
N GLU A 786 -27.47 21.92 -33.15
CA GLU A 786 -28.22 21.86 -31.89
C GLU A 786 -28.05 23.16 -31.09
N LEU A 787 -29.03 23.49 -30.23
CA LEU A 787 -28.88 24.60 -29.28
C LEU A 787 -27.90 24.23 -28.15
N PRO A 788 -27.12 25.19 -27.60
CA PRO A 788 -26.19 24.88 -26.52
C PRO A 788 -26.90 24.38 -25.26
N THR A 789 -26.60 23.15 -24.87
CA THR A 789 -26.98 22.51 -23.60
C THR A 789 -25.75 21.87 -22.97
N LEU A 790 -25.84 21.43 -21.71
CA LEU A 790 -24.73 20.74 -21.03
C LEU A 790 -24.18 19.54 -21.82
N GLU A 791 -25.07 18.73 -22.39
CA GLU A 791 -24.68 17.54 -23.17
C GLU A 791 -24.00 17.94 -24.49
N VAL A 792 -24.53 18.96 -25.19
CA VAL A 792 -23.96 19.47 -26.44
C VAL A 792 -22.58 20.10 -26.20
N ILE A 793 -22.42 20.86 -25.11
CA ILE A 793 -21.13 21.44 -24.70
C ILE A 793 -20.13 20.34 -24.34
N GLY A 794 -20.56 19.30 -23.61
CA GLY A 794 -19.73 18.15 -23.29
C GLY A 794 -19.28 17.37 -24.52
N ARG A 795 -20.20 17.10 -25.46
CA ARG A 795 -19.94 16.33 -26.70
C ARG A 795 -19.17 17.13 -27.77
N SER A 796 -19.32 18.46 -27.81
CA SER A 796 -18.87 19.29 -28.93
C SER A 796 -18.22 20.63 -28.53
N LEU A 797 -17.46 20.61 -27.43
CA LEU A 797 -16.71 21.75 -26.89
C LEU A 797 -15.95 22.60 -27.95
N PRO A 798 -15.28 22.03 -28.98
CA PRO A 798 -14.59 22.85 -29.99
C PRO A 798 -15.53 23.67 -30.87
N GLY A 799 -16.74 23.19 -31.13
CA GLY A 799 -17.77 23.93 -31.86
C GLY A 799 -18.36 25.05 -31.00
N PHE A 800 -18.69 24.73 -29.74
CA PHE A 800 -19.17 25.70 -28.77
C PHE A 800 -18.17 26.83 -28.50
N SER A 801 -16.89 26.51 -28.35
CA SER A 801 -15.81 27.50 -28.15
C SER A 801 -15.72 28.52 -29.30
N LYS A 802 -15.92 28.09 -30.55
CA LYS A 802 -15.99 29.01 -31.70
C LYS A 802 -17.14 30.01 -31.58
N ASN A 803 -18.31 29.57 -31.12
CA ASN A 803 -19.47 30.46 -30.93
C ASN A 803 -19.23 31.46 -29.78
N VAL A 804 -18.61 31.02 -28.69
CA VAL A 804 -18.17 31.92 -27.58
C VAL A 804 -17.17 32.97 -28.07
N LEU A 805 -16.15 32.57 -28.84
CA LEU A 805 -15.18 33.50 -29.43
C LEU A 805 -15.82 34.47 -30.43
N ALA A 806 -16.83 34.04 -31.19
CA ALA A 806 -17.60 34.93 -32.07
C ALA A 806 -18.42 35.96 -31.27
N ALA A 807 -18.98 35.57 -30.13
CA ALA A 807 -19.70 36.47 -29.24
C ALA A 807 -18.76 37.52 -28.62
N ILE A 808 -17.57 37.10 -28.15
CA ILE A 808 -16.54 38.01 -27.63
C ILE A 808 -16.15 39.05 -28.68
N LYS A 809 -15.86 38.63 -29.92
CA LYS A 809 -15.55 39.56 -31.03
C LYS A 809 -16.67 40.54 -31.35
N MET A 810 -17.93 40.13 -31.21
CA MET A 810 -19.07 41.03 -31.38
C MET A 810 -19.13 42.07 -30.26
N VAL A 811 -18.91 41.66 -29.00
CA VAL A 811 -18.84 42.57 -27.84
C VAL A 811 -17.66 43.53 -27.96
N GLU A 812 -16.47 43.06 -28.37
CA GLU A 812 -15.31 43.91 -28.68
C GLU A 812 -15.64 44.95 -29.76
N GLY A 813 -16.35 44.55 -30.83
CA GLY A 813 -16.83 45.45 -31.86
C GLY A 813 -17.80 46.52 -31.35
N ILE A 814 -18.74 46.14 -30.48
CA ILE A 814 -19.67 47.08 -29.81
C ILE A 814 -18.89 48.08 -28.93
N ILE A 815 -17.91 47.61 -28.15
CA ILE A 815 -17.05 48.44 -27.29
C ILE A 815 -16.18 49.40 -28.13
N GLY A 816 -15.60 48.92 -29.23
CA GLY A 816 -14.90 49.76 -30.20
C GLY A 816 -15.81 50.84 -30.80
N GLY A 817 -17.05 50.47 -31.15
CA GLY A 817 -18.06 51.38 -31.65
C GLY A 817 -18.50 52.46 -30.64
N PHE A 818 -18.48 52.17 -29.33
CA PHE A 818 -18.64 53.21 -28.31
C PHE A 818 -17.47 54.20 -28.32
N LYS A 819 -16.21 53.73 -28.35
CA LYS A 819 -15.02 54.61 -28.39
C LYS A 819 -15.03 55.54 -29.60
N VAL A 820 -15.45 55.06 -30.78
CA VAL A 820 -15.57 55.90 -31.99
C VAL A 820 -16.68 56.94 -31.85
N ARG A 821 -17.86 56.55 -31.33
CA ARG A 821 -18.98 57.49 -31.12
C ARG A 821 -18.67 58.56 -30.07
N ILE A 822 -18.02 58.19 -28.97
CA ILE A 822 -17.59 59.13 -27.92
C ILE A 822 -16.67 60.19 -28.54
N ARG A 823 -15.62 59.77 -29.27
CA ARG A 823 -14.73 60.70 -29.99
C ARG A 823 -15.43 61.56 -31.04
N GLY A 824 -16.47 61.04 -31.69
CA GLY A 824 -17.33 61.80 -32.59
C GLY A 824 -18.07 62.92 -31.85
N ILE A 825 -18.74 62.57 -30.75
CA ILE A 825 -19.48 63.49 -29.89
C ILE A 825 -18.53 64.54 -29.28
N GLU A 826 -17.38 64.13 -28.75
CA GLU A 826 -16.33 65.05 -28.25
C GLU A 826 -15.90 66.04 -29.33
N LYS A 827 -15.63 65.57 -30.55
CA LYS A 827 -15.23 66.41 -31.68
C LYS A 827 -16.34 67.38 -32.10
N ASP A 828 -17.59 66.96 -32.08
CA ASP A 828 -18.72 67.81 -32.49
C ASP A 828 -19.07 68.82 -31.39
N LEU A 829 -19.07 68.43 -30.11
CA LEU A 829 -19.15 69.35 -28.97
C LEU A 829 -18.02 70.38 -28.97
N TRP A 830 -16.80 69.98 -29.34
CA TRP A 830 -15.67 70.90 -29.45
C TRP A 830 -15.85 71.92 -30.58
N LYS A 831 -16.39 71.52 -31.74
CA LYS A 831 -16.77 72.47 -32.81
C LYS A 831 -17.89 73.41 -32.37
N GLU A 832 -18.90 72.91 -31.65
CA GLU A 832 -19.99 73.72 -31.12
C GLU A 832 -19.46 74.74 -30.11
N TYR A 833 -18.59 74.32 -29.20
CA TYR A 833 -17.87 75.18 -28.26
C TYR A 833 -17.09 76.27 -29.00
N GLN A 834 -16.22 75.92 -29.95
CA GLN A 834 -15.48 76.89 -30.78
C GLN A 834 -16.41 77.84 -31.56
N THR A 835 -17.56 77.35 -32.01
CA THR A 835 -18.55 78.18 -32.71
C THR A 835 -19.22 79.17 -31.77
N ILE A 836 -19.47 78.79 -30.50
CA ILE A 836 -20.00 79.68 -29.46
C ILE A 836 -18.92 80.68 -29.03
N GLU A 837 -17.69 80.23 -28.80
CA GLU A 837 -16.52 81.04 -28.48
C GLU A 837 -16.28 82.11 -29.56
N HIS A 838 -16.25 81.73 -30.83
CA HIS A 838 -16.12 82.69 -31.94
C HIS A 838 -17.30 83.67 -32.02
N LYS A 839 -18.54 83.21 -31.80
CA LYS A 839 -19.72 84.10 -31.72
C LYS A 839 -19.65 85.07 -30.53
N LEU A 840 -19.06 84.66 -29.42
CA LEU A 840 -18.82 85.52 -28.25
C LEU A 840 -17.71 86.52 -28.54
N ASP A 841 -16.57 86.10 -29.08
CA ASP A 841 -15.46 86.97 -29.49
C ASP A 841 -15.91 88.04 -30.51
N VAL A 842 -16.72 87.66 -31.51
CA VAL A 842 -17.32 88.62 -32.45
C VAL A 842 -18.27 89.61 -31.73
N LYS A 843 -19.05 89.16 -30.75
CA LYS A 843 -19.92 90.04 -29.94
C LYS A 843 -19.11 90.95 -29.02
N VAL A 844 -18.04 90.47 -28.40
CA VAL A 844 -17.13 91.25 -27.56
C VAL A 844 -16.45 92.33 -28.42
N LYS A 845 -15.90 91.97 -29.58
CA LYS A 845 -15.32 92.94 -30.53
C LYS A 845 -16.35 93.96 -31.04
N HIS A 846 -17.61 93.57 -31.19
CA HIS A 846 -18.69 94.51 -31.52
C HIS A 846 -19.01 95.44 -30.35
N LEU A 847 -19.07 94.93 -29.11
CA LEU A 847 -19.24 95.73 -27.90
C LEU A 847 -18.05 96.69 -27.69
N ASP A 848 -16.81 96.24 -27.84
CA ASP A 848 -15.61 97.08 -27.82
C ASP A 848 -15.66 98.16 -28.91
N GLY A 849 -16.16 97.83 -30.10
CA GLY A 849 -16.38 98.79 -31.18
C GLY A 849 -17.42 99.86 -30.82
N LEU A 850 -18.54 99.45 -30.23
CA LEU A 850 -19.57 100.35 -29.72
C LEU A 850 -19.05 101.20 -28.56
N GLU A 851 -18.37 100.60 -27.59
CA GLU A 851 -17.72 101.30 -26.47
C GLU A 851 -16.70 102.32 -26.97
N LYS A 852 -15.85 101.96 -27.93
CA LYS A 852 -14.87 102.89 -28.53
C LYS A 852 -15.56 104.02 -29.30
N THR A 853 -16.70 103.75 -29.93
CA THR A 853 -17.53 104.77 -30.59
C THR A 853 -18.19 105.71 -29.56
N ILE A 854 -18.66 105.18 -28.43
CA ILE A 854 -19.25 105.95 -27.31
C ILE A 854 -18.16 106.77 -26.59
N ARG A 855 -17.02 106.17 -26.26
CA ARG A 855 -15.86 106.80 -25.58
C ARG A 855 -15.16 107.84 -26.46
N SER A 856 -15.23 107.74 -27.80
CA SER A 856 -14.65 108.74 -28.71
C SER A 856 -15.44 110.04 -28.84
N GLY A 857 -16.56 110.19 -28.11
CA GLY A 857 -17.32 111.45 -28.05
C GLY A 857 -18.12 111.80 -29.30
N SER A 858 -18.08 111.00 -30.36
CA SER A 858 -18.77 111.28 -31.62
C SER A 858 -20.29 110.98 -31.61
N MET A 859 -20.86 110.74 -30.42
CA MET A 859 -22.27 110.40 -30.23
C MET A 859 -23.26 111.55 -30.48
N GLY A 860 -22.79 112.79 -30.63
CA GLY A 860 -23.64 113.95 -30.96
C GLY A 860 -24.04 114.05 -32.44
N MET A 861 -23.10 113.82 -33.36
CA MET A 861 -23.32 114.02 -34.81
C MET A 861 -23.54 112.72 -35.58
N ILE A 862 -22.71 111.69 -35.35
CA ILE A 862 -22.77 110.44 -36.12
C ILE A 862 -24.08 109.66 -35.87
N ARG A 863 -24.72 109.86 -34.71
CA ARG A 863 -25.97 109.16 -34.35
C ARG A 863 -27.10 109.45 -35.34
N ASN A 864 -27.20 110.66 -35.88
CA ASN A 864 -28.30 111.05 -36.77
C ASN A 864 -28.08 110.50 -38.19
N GLU A 865 -26.86 110.58 -38.72
CA GLU A 865 -26.53 110.09 -40.07
C GLU A 865 -26.48 108.56 -40.14
N THR A 866 -25.96 107.91 -39.09
CA THR A 866 -25.95 106.44 -39.00
C THR A 866 -27.34 105.87 -38.73
N LEU A 867 -28.19 106.52 -37.92
CA LEU A 867 -29.60 106.10 -37.79
C LEU A 867 -30.34 106.23 -39.11
N ASN A 868 -30.14 107.30 -39.90
CA ASN A 868 -30.82 107.45 -41.18
C ASN A 868 -30.33 106.42 -42.23
N ASN A 869 -29.03 106.10 -42.23
CA ASN A 869 -28.48 105.05 -43.09
C ASN A 869 -28.93 103.66 -42.65
N GLU A 870 -28.94 103.36 -41.35
CA GLU A 870 -29.39 102.07 -40.81
C GLU A 870 -30.91 101.89 -40.94
N ILE A 871 -31.72 102.95 -40.76
CA ILE A 871 -33.16 102.93 -41.07
C ILE A 871 -33.39 102.72 -42.56
N SER A 872 -32.56 103.28 -43.44
CA SER A 872 -32.65 103.07 -44.89
C SER A 872 -32.24 101.63 -45.28
N ARG A 873 -31.20 101.10 -44.63
CA ARG A 873 -30.74 99.72 -44.79
C ARG A 873 -31.77 98.73 -44.29
N LEU A 874 -32.27 98.87 -43.06
CA LEU A 874 -33.35 98.06 -42.47
C LEU A 874 -34.67 98.18 -43.23
N LYS A 875 -34.96 99.31 -43.91
CA LYS A 875 -36.07 99.44 -44.86
C LYS A 875 -35.81 98.65 -46.15
N SER A 876 -34.59 98.69 -46.69
CA SER A 876 -34.21 97.90 -47.88
C SER A 876 -34.20 96.40 -47.58
N GLU A 877 -33.76 96.00 -46.39
CA GLU A 877 -33.70 94.63 -45.91
C GLU A 877 -35.09 94.12 -45.52
N ASN A 878 -35.97 94.94 -44.94
CA ASN A 878 -37.40 94.62 -44.84
C ASN A 878 -38.06 94.45 -46.21
N LYS A 879 -37.60 95.18 -47.24
CA LYS A 879 -38.12 95.03 -48.61
C LYS A 879 -37.62 93.74 -49.25
N HIS A 880 -36.38 93.32 -48.97
CA HIS A 880 -35.82 92.03 -49.38
C HIS A 880 -36.48 90.87 -48.63
N LEU A 881 -36.56 90.92 -47.30
CA LEU A 881 -37.24 89.90 -46.50
C LEU A 881 -38.73 89.79 -46.82
N LYS A 882 -39.42 90.89 -47.20
CA LYS A 882 -40.79 90.81 -47.75
C LYS A 882 -40.84 90.20 -49.15
N ALA A 883 -39.80 90.34 -49.96
CA ALA A 883 -39.69 89.64 -51.24
C ALA A 883 -39.43 88.14 -51.03
N ASP A 884 -38.49 87.77 -50.17
CA ASP A 884 -38.14 86.38 -49.84
C ASP A 884 -39.27 85.64 -49.12
N LEU A 885 -40.03 86.32 -48.26
CA LEU A 885 -41.19 85.75 -47.58
C LEU A 885 -42.40 85.60 -48.53
N ASN A 886 -42.54 86.47 -49.54
CA ASN A 886 -43.47 86.25 -50.65
C ASN A 886 -43.01 85.11 -51.58
N LEU A 887 -41.70 84.99 -51.84
CA LEU A 887 -41.11 83.94 -52.66
C LEU A 887 -41.23 82.56 -51.96
N SER A 888 -40.98 82.50 -50.66
CA SER A 888 -41.16 81.29 -49.83
C SER A 888 -42.65 80.89 -49.68
N ARG A 889 -43.56 81.87 -49.67
CA ARG A 889 -45.01 81.60 -49.75
C ARG A 889 -45.49 81.13 -51.12
N GLN A 890 -44.74 81.38 -52.19
CA GLN A 890 -45.01 80.83 -53.52
C GLN A 890 -44.31 79.48 -53.77
N GLY A 891 -43.14 79.25 -53.17
CA GLY A 891 -42.35 78.02 -53.32
C GLY A 891 -42.88 76.78 -52.60
N THR A 892 -43.97 76.88 -51.84
CA THR A 892 -44.58 75.76 -51.07
C THR A 892 -45.75 75.08 -51.79
N ARG A 893 -45.85 75.25 -53.11
CA ARG A 893 -46.93 74.68 -53.96
C ARG A 893 -46.43 74.08 -55.30
N SER A 894 -45.38 73.26 -55.28
CA SER A 894 -45.06 72.35 -56.40
C SER A 894 -44.15 71.19 -55.96
N SER A 895 -44.42 69.99 -56.51
CA SER A 895 -43.64 68.73 -56.39
C SER A 895 -43.58 68.04 -55.01
N GLY A 896 -43.76 66.72 -54.85
CA GLY A 896 -44.06 65.63 -55.82
C GLY A 896 -42.88 65.30 -56.76
N ASP A 897 -42.31 64.09 -56.82
CA ASP A 897 -42.66 62.77 -56.27
C ASP A 897 -41.42 61.83 -56.38
N SER A 898 -41.48 60.63 -55.78
CA SER A 898 -40.61 59.45 -56.02
C SER A 898 -39.15 59.44 -55.55
N GLY A 899 -38.70 58.37 -54.86
CA GLY A 899 -37.26 58.01 -54.87
C GLY A 899 -36.55 57.26 -53.71
N ASP A 900 -37.14 56.23 -53.10
CA ASP A 900 -36.43 55.10 -52.41
C ASP A 900 -35.58 55.29 -51.10
N ARG A 901 -35.68 54.25 -50.25
CA ARG A 901 -34.88 53.76 -49.10
C ARG A 901 -34.12 54.65 -48.09
N HIS A 902 -34.46 54.33 -46.82
CA HIS A 902 -33.62 54.11 -45.62
C HIS A 902 -33.41 55.20 -44.54
N HIS A 903 -33.33 54.68 -43.30
CA HIS A 903 -32.72 55.18 -42.05
C HIS A 903 -33.54 55.97 -41.01
N HIS A 904 -33.56 55.36 -39.81
CA HIS A 904 -33.40 55.89 -38.45
C HIS A 904 -34.19 57.10 -37.89
N HIS A 905 -34.85 56.81 -36.76
CA HIS A 905 -35.00 57.60 -35.51
C HIS A 905 -35.38 59.09 -35.59
N PRO A 906 -36.40 59.49 -34.79
CA PRO A 906 -36.05 60.27 -33.60
C PRO A 906 -36.80 59.83 -32.32
N PRO A 907 -36.41 60.35 -31.13
CA PRO A 907 -36.91 59.93 -29.83
C PRO A 907 -37.89 60.99 -29.22
N PRO A 908 -38.07 61.19 -27.90
CA PRO A 908 -39.40 60.98 -27.30
C PRO A 908 -39.98 62.21 -26.60
N GLN A 909 -41.26 62.13 -26.18
CA GLN A 909 -41.66 62.47 -24.79
C GLN A 909 -43.12 62.12 -24.47
N SER A 910 -43.30 61.52 -23.29
CA SER A 910 -44.49 61.53 -22.42
C SER A 910 -45.91 61.62 -23.04
N SER A 911 -46.73 60.58 -22.80
CA SER A 911 -47.74 60.71 -21.74
C SER A 911 -48.41 59.39 -21.33
N ARG A 912 -48.80 59.40 -20.06
CA ARG A 912 -49.65 58.45 -19.33
C ARG A 912 -50.78 57.79 -20.15
N GLY A 913 -50.87 56.47 -20.01
CA GLY A 913 -52.02 55.87 -19.32
C GLY A 913 -53.21 55.41 -20.17
N PRO A 914 -54.07 54.52 -19.63
CA PRO A 914 -54.68 53.48 -20.45
C PRO A 914 -56.20 53.34 -20.33
N GLN A 915 -56.86 52.91 -21.40
CA GLN A 915 -58.09 52.07 -21.42
C GLN A 915 -58.16 51.40 -22.81
N HIS A 916 -58.80 50.27 -23.08
CA HIS A 916 -59.35 49.09 -22.40
C HIS A 916 -60.15 48.36 -23.51
N ARG A 917 -60.53 47.08 -23.33
CA ARG A 917 -61.33 46.22 -24.25
C ARG A 917 -60.66 45.72 -25.55
N SER A 918 -61.04 44.57 -26.14
CA SER A 918 -61.45 43.20 -25.67
C SER A 918 -62.05 42.39 -26.83
N VAL A 919 -62.03 41.05 -26.78
CA VAL A 919 -62.79 40.09 -27.65
C VAL A 919 -62.21 39.96 -29.08
N SER A 920 -62.10 38.81 -29.78
CA SER A 920 -62.57 37.40 -29.63
C SER A 920 -61.62 36.39 -30.31
N GLY A 921 -61.68 35.11 -29.94
CA GLY A 921 -61.16 33.97 -30.76
C GLY A 921 -62.17 33.49 -31.84
N PRO A 922 -62.12 32.23 -32.37
CA PRO A 922 -61.37 31.06 -31.86
C PRO A 922 -60.77 30.05 -32.90
N GLN A 923 -60.21 28.94 -32.37
CA GLN A 923 -59.91 27.61 -32.97
C GLN A 923 -58.72 27.40 -33.94
N GLY A 924 -58.01 26.26 -33.79
CA GLY A 924 -56.98 25.81 -34.76
C GLY A 924 -55.86 24.83 -34.34
N ILE A 925 -56.06 23.95 -33.33
CA ILE A 925 -55.26 22.74 -32.94
C ILE A 925 -53.92 22.46 -33.69
N SER A 926 -52.77 22.48 -33.00
CA SER A 926 -51.92 21.28 -32.72
C SER A 926 -50.51 21.55 -32.13
N ASN A 927 -50.29 20.97 -30.94
CA ASN A 927 -49.08 20.25 -30.45
C ASN A 927 -47.69 20.90 -30.19
N VAL A 928 -47.11 20.42 -29.06
CA VAL A 928 -45.70 20.44 -28.56
C VAL A 928 -45.14 21.72 -27.89
N ASN A 929 -45.11 21.65 -26.55
CA ASN A 929 -44.15 22.20 -25.58
C ASN A 929 -43.46 23.56 -25.82
N ARG A 930 -43.81 24.55 -24.98
CA ARG A 930 -42.83 25.26 -24.13
C ARG A 930 -43.47 26.13 -23.03
N HIS A 931 -42.90 26.06 -21.82
CA HIS A 931 -42.98 27.05 -20.72
C HIS A 931 -44.37 27.20 -20.04
N SER A 932 -44.52 27.79 -18.84
CA SER A 932 -43.56 28.48 -17.95
C SER A 932 -43.94 28.35 -16.46
N ILE A 933 -42.96 28.48 -15.56
CA ILE A 933 -42.94 29.31 -14.33
C ILE A 933 -44.28 29.46 -13.56
N ALA A 934 -44.34 29.04 -12.28
CA ALA A 934 -44.56 29.95 -11.13
C ALA A 934 -44.58 29.26 -9.75
N SER A 935 -43.88 29.90 -8.80
CA SER A 935 -44.17 30.04 -7.36
C SER A 935 -44.83 28.91 -6.52
N THR A 936 -44.04 28.44 -5.54
CA THR A 936 -44.35 28.53 -4.08
C THR A 936 -45.75 28.12 -3.58
N LEU A 937 -45.83 27.00 -2.83
CA LEU A 937 -46.16 26.98 -1.39
C LEU A 937 -46.37 25.55 -0.83
N LEU A 938 -46.02 25.41 0.45
CA LEU A 938 -46.53 24.44 1.46
C LEU A 938 -46.13 22.95 1.43
N ARG A 939 -45.86 22.47 2.66
CA ARG A 939 -45.82 21.07 3.12
C ARG A 939 -47.18 20.39 2.82
N HIS A 940 -47.30 19.08 2.56
CA HIS A 940 -47.02 17.97 3.49
C HIS A 940 -47.21 16.61 2.78
N ASN A 941 -46.60 15.56 3.34
CA ASN A 941 -47.04 14.15 3.35
C ASN A 941 -47.26 13.34 2.04
N SER A 942 -46.35 12.37 1.88
CA SER A 942 -46.64 10.92 1.89
C SER A 942 -46.83 10.15 0.59
N SER A 943 -46.16 8.98 0.57
CA SER A 943 -46.43 7.75 -0.19
C SER A 943 -46.46 7.85 -1.73
N ALA A 944 -45.68 7.07 -2.48
CA ALA A 944 -45.29 5.70 -2.21
C ALA A 944 -43.98 5.32 -2.91
N ASP A 945 -43.11 4.61 -2.21
CA ASP A 945 -42.55 3.37 -2.76
C ASP A 945 -42.44 2.36 -1.62
N LEU A 946 -42.95 1.15 -1.85
CA LEU A 946 -43.16 0.13 -0.83
C LEU A 946 -43.05 -1.25 -1.49
N LEU A 947 -42.50 -2.20 -0.72
CA LEU A 947 -42.44 -3.64 -1.00
C LEU A 947 -41.26 -4.06 -1.92
N GLN A 948 -40.55 -5.18 -1.66
CA GLN A 948 -40.90 -6.26 -0.72
C GLN A 948 -39.76 -7.23 -0.33
N HIS A 949 -40.06 -8.04 0.70
CA HIS A 949 -39.40 -9.27 1.19
C HIS A 949 -38.11 -9.04 2.01
N ASN A 950 -38.09 -9.11 3.35
CA ASN A 950 -38.83 -9.94 4.33
C ASN A 950 -38.47 -11.44 4.18
N HIS A 951 -37.82 -12.10 5.14
CA HIS A 951 -38.39 -12.79 6.32
C HIS A 951 -37.23 -13.45 7.12
N SER A 952 -37.28 -13.90 8.39
CA SER A 952 -38.31 -13.99 9.44
C SER A 952 -37.61 -14.26 10.82
N SER A 953 -38.06 -13.64 11.93
CA SER A 953 -38.82 -14.23 13.07
C SER A 953 -38.01 -15.10 14.07
N SER A 954 -38.31 -15.28 15.37
CA SER A 954 -39.32 -14.81 16.37
C SER A 954 -38.80 -15.25 17.77
N SER A 955 -39.35 -14.97 18.97
CA SER A 955 -40.62 -14.38 19.49
C SER A 955 -40.29 -13.53 20.77
N SER A 956 -41.16 -13.16 21.73
CA SER A 956 -42.63 -13.27 21.98
C SER A 956 -43.09 -12.08 22.86
N SER A 957 -44.37 -11.71 22.74
CA SER A 957 -45.09 -10.64 23.49
C SER A 957 -46.04 -11.28 24.54
N PRO A 958 -47.05 -10.62 25.17
CA PRO A 958 -47.41 -9.18 25.32
C PRO A 958 -47.85 -8.78 26.78
N TYR A 959 -48.52 -7.60 26.92
CA TYR A 959 -49.36 -7.06 28.05
C TYR A 959 -48.64 -6.30 29.20
N GLU A 960 -49.15 -5.18 29.78
CA GLU A 960 -50.15 -4.16 29.34
C GLU A 960 -50.09 -2.86 30.22
N ASN A 961 -50.61 -1.72 29.69
CA ASN A 961 -51.19 -0.52 30.35
C ASN A 961 -50.58 0.21 31.58
N ASN A 962 -50.12 1.47 31.36
CA ASN A 962 -50.57 2.77 31.95
C ASN A 962 -51.01 2.95 33.44
N PRO A 963 -50.90 4.17 34.05
CA PRO A 963 -49.77 5.10 34.14
C PRO A 963 -49.51 5.57 35.62
N PRO A 964 -49.39 6.87 35.99
CA PRO A 964 -48.23 7.46 36.68
C PRO A 964 -48.33 7.55 38.23
N THR A 965 -47.22 7.85 38.94
CA THR A 965 -47.06 8.96 39.94
C THR A 965 -45.79 8.85 40.81
N SER A 966 -45.13 10.02 41.02
CA SER A 966 -44.47 10.53 42.25
C SER A 966 -43.37 9.79 43.05
N ASN A 967 -42.34 10.58 43.37
CA ASN A 967 -41.61 10.68 44.65
C ASN A 967 -40.39 9.76 44.94
N PRO A 968 -39.44 10.20 45.81
CA PRO A 968 -38.03 10.27 45.38
C PRO A 968 -37.00 9.70 46.39
N ALA A 969 -35.70 9.90 46.06
CA ALA A 969 -34.49 9.69 46.88
C ALA A 969 -34.04 8.22 47.06
N PRO A 970 -32.75 7.96 47.37
CA PRO A 970 -31.65 8.91 47.62
C PRO A 970 -30.63 9.02 46.46
N ALA A 971 -29.92 10.15 46.42
CA ALA A 971 -28.73 10.28 45.58
C ALA A 971 -27.62 9.36 46.09
N THR A 972 -27.12 8.47 45.22
CA THR A 972 -25.84 7.80 45.44
C THR A 972 -24.70 8.83 45.42
N PRO A 973 -23.65 8.68 46.24
CA PRO A 973 -22.53 9.61 46.25
C PRO A 973 -21.88 9.68 44.86
N ALA A 974 -21.32 10.86 44.52
CA ALA A 974 -20.67 11.07 43.24
C ALA A 974 -19.45 10.14 43.09
N VAL A 975 -19.66 9.06 42.35
CA VAL A 975 -18.67 8.04 41.97
C VAL A 975 -17.40 8.72 41.47
N GLN A 976 -16.26 8.41 42.09
CA GLN A 976 -15.02 9.16 41.83
C GLN A 976 -14.58 9.04 40.37
N PRO A 977 -13.82 10.02 39.81
CA PRO A 977 -13.39 9.99 38.41
C PRO A 977 -12.62 8.72 38.01
N THR A 978 -11.97 8.07 38.97
CA THR A 978 -11.32 6.76 38.84
C THR A 978 -12.34 5.64 38.62
N GLU A 979 -13.38 5.53 39.44
CA GLU A 979 -14.46 4.55 39.29
C GLU A 979 -15.27 4.79 38.00
N GLN A 980 -15.50 6.04 37.59
CA GLN A 980 -16.14 6.33 36.30
C GLN A 980 -15.32 5.81 35.10
N ARG A 981 -13.98 5.86 35.17
CA ARG A 981 -13.10 5.24 34.17
C ARG A 981 -13.19 3.72 34.21
N TRP A 982 -13.28 3.09 35.38
CA TRP A 982 -13.51 1.65 35.51
C TRP A 982 -14.88 1.22 34.96
N ILE A 983 -15.94 1.96 35.22
CA ILE A 983 -17.29 1.73 34.66
C ILE A 983 -17.28 1.91 33.13
N GLY A 984 -16.58 2.90 32.60
CA GLY A 984 -16.39 3.08 31.16
C GLY A 984 -15.64 1.90 30.52
N ARG A 985 -14.56 1.44 31.17
CA ARG A 985 -13.77 0.29 30.71
C ARG A 985 -14.54 -1.03 30.80
N LEU A 986 -15.36 -1.20 31.85
CA LEU A 986 -16.27 -2.34 32.01
C LEU A 986 -17.33 -2.37 30.90
N LYS A 987 -18.01 -1.25 30.63
CA LYS A 987 -19.01 -1.14 29.55
C LYS A 987 -18.41 -1.38 28.16
N GLU A 988 -17.16 -0.97 27.94
CA GLU A 988 -16.44 -1.26 26.69
C GLU A 988 -16.03 -2.74 26.59
N LEU A 989 -15.62 -3.38 27.70
CA LEU A 989 -15.40 -4.83 27.75
C LEU A 989 -16.71 -5.63 27.54
N GLU A 990 -17.83 -5.19 28.11
CA GLU A 990 -19.15 -5.77 27.87
C GLU A 990 -19.58 -5.63 26.41
N ARG A 991 -19.35 -4.48 25.79
CA ARG A 991 -19.60 -4.24 24.36
C ARG A 991 -18.75 -5.17 23.49
N ARG A 992 -17.46 -5.34 23.80
CA ARG A 992 -16.56 -6.27 23.10
C ARG A 992 -16.97 -7.72 23.28
N LEU A 993 -17.33 -8.14 24.50
CA LEU A 993 -17.84 -9.49 24.79
C LEU A 993 -19.15 -9.77 24.04
N LYS A 994 -20.03 -8.77 23.90
CA LYS A 994 -21.26 -8.88 23.12
C LYS A 994 -20.96 -9.03 21.62
N ALA A 995 -20.07 -8.21 21.07
CA ALA A 995 -19.62 -8.31 19.69
C ALA A 995 -18.93 -9.66 19.39
N GLU A 996 -18.09 -10.16 20.30
CA GLU A 996 -17.45 -11.48 20.20
C GLU A 996 -18.49 -12.62 20.20
N ARG A 997 -19.53 -12.54 21.03
CA ARG A 997 -20.65 -13.51 21.05
C ARG A 997 -21.48 -13.45 19.77
N GLU A 998 -21.74 -12.26 19.24
CA GLU A 998 -22.43 -12.07 17.97
C GLU A 998 -21.60 -12.60 16.78
N ALA A 999 -20.29 -12.36 16.77
CA ALA A 999 -19.35 -12.93 15.79
C ALA A 999 -19.30 -14.47 15.85
N ARG A 1000 -19.22 -15.07 17.05
CA ARG A 1000 -19.30 -16.54 17.23
C ARG A 1000 -20.64 -17.11 16.79
N LEU A 1001 -21.75 -16.39 16.98
CA LEU A 1001 -23.07 -16.81 16.48
C LEU A 1001 -23.15 -16.74 14.96
N LEU A 1002 -22.57 -15.71 14.35
CA LEU A 1002 -22.42 -15.56 12.89
C LEU A 1002 -21.59 -16.70 12.30
N ASP A 1003 -20.43 -17.00 12.86
CA ASP A 1003 -19.57 -18.09 12.38
C ASP A 1003 -20.24 -19.46 12.59
N ARG A 1004 -20.90 -19.70 13.73
CA ARG A 1004 -21.71 -20.92 13.93
C ARG A 1004 -22.89 -21.01 12.95
N LYS A 1005 -23.47 -19.89 12.52
CA LYS A 1005 -24.52 -19.84 11.48
C LYS A 1005 -23.92 -20.14 10.10
N GLY A 1006 -22.76 -19.57 9.76
CA GLY A 1006 -22.01 -19.85 8.53
C GLY A 1006 -21.56 -21.31 8.43
N ALA A 1007 -21.04 -21.89 9.52
CA ALA A 1007 -20.68 -23.31 9.58
C ALA A 1007 -21.90 -24.23 9.40
N ARG A 1008 -23.07 -23.86 9.95
CA ARG A 1008 -24.33 -24.58 9.70
C ARG A 1008 -24.80 -24.43 8.25
N GLN A 1009 -24.64 -23.25 7.66
CA GLN A 1009 -24.99 -23.00 6.26
C GLN A 1009 -24.11 -23.84 5.32
N ARG A 1010 -22.78 -23.86 5.50
CA ARG A 1010 -21.86 -24.73 4.74
C ARG A 1010 -22.21 -26.22 4.88
N LEU A 1011 -22.61 -26.66 6.07
CA LEU A 1011 -23.11 -28.03 6.30
C LEU A 1011 -24.49 -28.31 5.67
N GLN A 1012 -25.31 -27.28 5.42
CA GLN A 1012 -26.59 -27.41 4.75
C GLN A 1012 -26.43 -27.39 3.22
N GLU A 1013 -25.55 -26.53 2.71
CA GLU A 1013 -25.14 -26.47 1.30
C GLU A 1013 -24.49 -27.80 0.89
N GLY A 1014 -23.49 -28.29 1.65
CA GLY A 1014 -22.89 -29.61 1.40
C GLY A 1014 -23.85 -30.80 1.59
N LYS A 1015 -24.97 -30.64 2.32
CA LYS A 1015 -26.05 -31.64 2.37
C LYS A 1015 -26.95 -31.56 1.14
N ALA A 1016 -27.31 -30.36 0.70
CA ALA A 1016 -28.09 -30.14 -0.51
C ALA A 1016 -27.33 -30.62 -1.75
N GLU A 1017 -26.02 -30.37 -1.83
CA GLU A 1017 -25.15 -30.90 -2.88
C GLU A 1017 -25.06 -32.43 -2.84
N ASN A 1018 -24.92 -33.04 -1.65
CA ASN A 1018 -25.00 -34.50 -1.52
C ASN A 1018 -26.38 -35.07 -1.89
N GLU A 1019 -27.47 -34.35 -1.62
CA GLU A 1019 -28.83 -34.73 -2.00
C GLU A 1019 -29.06 -34.57 -3.51
N GLU A 1020 -28.52 -33.53 -4.13
CA GLU A 1020 -28.52 -33.34 -5.58
C GLU A 1020 -27.68 -34.40 -6.29
N LEU A 1021 -26.47 -34.69 -5.81
CA LEU A 1021 -25.63 -35.80 -6.29
C LEU A 1021 -26.35 -37.14 -6.11
N LYS A 1022 -27.03 -37.38 -4.99
CA LYS A 1022 -27.84 -38.58 -4.77
C LYS A 1022 -29.02 -38.66 -5.74
N ASN A 1023 -29.72 -37.55 -6.00
CA ASN A 1023 -30.81 -37.48 -6.97
C ASN A 1023 -30.30 -37.63 -8.42
N MET A 1024 -29.07 -37.21 -8.73
CA MET A 1024 -28.41 -37.49 -10.00
C MET A 1024 -28.05 -38.98 -10.13
N LEU A 1025 -27.54 -39.60 -9.06
CA LEU A 1025 -27.25 -41.04 -9.01
C LEU A 1025 -28.52 -41.89 -9.05
N GLU A 1026 -29.63 -41.40 -8.48
CA GLU A 1026 -30.96 -42.01 -8.57
C GLU A 1026 -31.52 -41.87 -9.99
N ARG A 1027 -31.41 -40.70 -10.63
CA ARG A 1027 -31.72 -40.54 -12.08
C ARG A 1027 -30.82 -41.35 -12.99
N GLU A 1028 -29.57 -41.59 -12.61
CA GLU A 1028 -28.65 -42.48 -13.34
C GLU A 1028 -29.07 -43.94 -13.17
N LYS A 1029 -29.49 -44.35 -11.96
CA LYS A 1029 -30.10 -45.67 -11.71
C LYS A 1029 -31.42 -45.84 -12.45
N ASP A 1030 -32.33 -44.87 -12.43
CA ASP A 1030 -33.57 -44.89 -13.19
C ASP A 1030 -33.30 -44.98 -14.70
N ARG A 1031 -32.23 -44.34 -15.19
CA ARG A 1031 -31.75 -44.52 -16.57
C ARG A 1031 -31.16 -45.91 -16.80
N ALA A 1032 -30.42 -46.48 -15.86
CA ALA A 1032 -29.89 -47.84 -15.96
C ALA A 1032 -31.00 -48.91 -15.90
N GLU A 1033 -32.04 -48.71 -15.09
CA GLU A 1033 -33.20 -49.60 -14.95
C GLU A 1033 -34.17 -49.47 -16.13
N SER A 1034 -34.45 -48.25 -16.61
CA SER A 1034 -35.26 -48.03 -17.83
C SER A 1034 -34.57 -48.52 -19.11
N ASN A 1035 -33.24 -48.47 -19.17
CA ASN A 1035 -32.44 -49.10 -20.23
C ASN A 1035 -32.15 -50.60 -19.94
N GLY A 1036 -32.67 -51.14 -18.82
CA GLY A 1036 -32.49 -52.50 -18.31
C GLY A 1036 -33.68 -53.43 -18.57
N GLY A 1037 -34.46 -53.19 -19.63
CA GLY A 1037 -35.58 -54.04 -20.04
C GLY A 1037 -35.14 -55.41 -20.60
N GLY A 1038 -34.52 -56.27 -19.79
CA GLY A 1038 -33.96 -57.53 -20.26
C GLY A 1038 -33.49 -58.53 -19.21
N SER A 1039 -34.42 -59.36 -18.70
CA SER A 1039 -34.21 -60.67 -18.05
C SER A 1039 -33.60 -60.75 -16.64
N GLY A 1040 -34.08 -61.73 -15.85
CA GLY A 1040 -33.26 -62.40 -14.82
C GLY A 1040 -33.49 -62.03 -13.35
N ARG A 1041 -34.63 -62.44 -12.75
CA ARG A 1041 -34.77 -62.49 -11.27
C ARG A 1041 -33.83 -63.55 -10.67
N SER A 1042 -33.04 -63.19 -9.65
CA SER A 1042 -32.65 -64.11 -8.57
C SER A 1042 -32.22 -63.34 -7.31
N SER A 1043 -32.94 -63.53 -6.20
CA SER A 1043 -32.66 -62.91 -4.90
C SER A 1043 -31.43 -63.51 -4.21
N PRO A 1044 -30.70 -62.75 -3.38
CA PRO A 1044 -29.83 -63.29 -2.34
C PRO A 1044 -30.50 -63.24 -0.95
N SER A 1045 -30.38 -64.34 -0.22
CA SER A 1045 -30.82 -64.52 1.17
C SER A 1045 -29.84 -63.95 2.21
N HIS A 1046 -30.31 -63.80 3.45
CA HIS A 1046 -29.57 -63.57 4.69
C HIS A 1046 -28.06 -63.88 4.70
N ALA A 1047 -27.28 -62.91 5.21
CA ALA A 1047 -26.02 -63.14 5.92
C ALA A 1047 -25.95 -62.22 7.15
N ALA A 1048 -25.28 -62.65 8.22
CA ALA A 1048 -25.38 -62.07 9.56
C ALA A 1048 -24.29 -61.04 9.91
N PHE A 1049 -24.54 -60.25 10.96
CA PHE A 1049 -23.53 -59.46 11.68
C PHE A 1049 -22.42 -60.35 12.26
N PRO A 1050 -21.21 -59.79 12.47
CA PRO A 1050 -20.88 -59.42 13.84
C PRO A 1050 -20.23 -58.04 14.02
N THR A 1051 -20.61 -57.44 15.16
CA THR A 1051 -19.99 -56.35 15.94
C THR A 1051 -18.50 -56.06 15.74
N ILE A 1052 -18.19 -54.78 15.50
CA ILE A 1052 -16.89 -54.16 15.83
C ILE A 1052 -16.94 -53.69 17.28
N GLY A 1053 -15.96 -54.10 18.09
CA GLY A 1053 -15.80 -53.66 19.47
C GLY A 1053 -15.09 -52.31 19.59
N THR A 1054 -15.47 -51.53 20.60
CA THR A 1054 -14.83 -50.27 20.98
C THR A 1054 -13.49 -50.48 21.67
N ARG A 1055 -12.42 -49.88 21.12
CA ARG A 1055 -11.43 -49.12 21.92
C ARG A 1055 -10.61 -48.18 21.06
#